data_AF-A0A7V2V393-F1
#
_entry.id   AF-A0A7V2V393-F1
#
_cell.length_a   1.000
_cell.length_b   1.000
_cell.length_c   1.000
_cell.angle_alpha   90.00
_cell.angle_beta   90.00
_cell.angle_gamma   90.00
#
_symmetry.space_group_name_H-M   'P 1'
#
loop_
_entity.id
_entity.type
_entity.pdbx_description
1 polymer ?
#
loop_
_entity_poly.entity_id
_entity_poly.type
_entity_poly.pdbx_seq_one_letter_code
_entity_poly.pdbx_strand_id
1 'polypeptide(L)'
;MSFARSAIPRRRLRFRPVAALGPFLGLAAGAAAPPDAPLADPPDCPAWVKEPAPPWAAPFLGRFGIPDPWPKDEGPLAANCAGIDRWQANHFIGYNEKTAGPLYDGSYTPLRVPPVRRGRFPRCERLVAEFTAGLATDREKAIALLTRAMPAHCLHPTIPPLGGPCPADRNLDEDGLLASGTAWCNEQARVFTRLCQLAGIPARLVFLTYADAKSGHVIAEFHADGRWCMADSSWGIVFPAEDGRLMSAAECHADARGRALAGRAYQQRIADVFRLPDETLAGRDVPPGPDREKALAARVAALRAEFQKPVPYYGDLWAFGLLNNPLPPASDAGRPRLLVLTDIGGDPDDRQSLIRLLVHANEFEIEGFIASASGTPGELPREITQPHLIREAIEAYGQVLPSLRRHAFGFPDAAALLARVRSGNPKRGWGHVGEGNDTEGSRFIIETADRRDPRTLHIAIWGGQTDLAQALWRVRADRGEAGYRAFVRRFRVYDIDDQDRIAERLWAEFPGLDYLLAKAAPGRDKREGMYRGMYLGGDLALTSLAWLDAHVRTGHGPLGALYPPKTWTAPNPHGALKEGDSPSWLYALPVGLGDPARPDWLSWGGRFVRSPGGPWRDAPEGRDAVARWRPAFQNEFQARMDWCVRPPGGANHPPAAVLDGDASCRVLEVEAKAGSWARFSAAGSSDPDGHPIAFRWWIDRESGTYAGQAEVAGDGATAALAVPPDAAGKEIHVILEATDAGDPPLTRYRRAVVRAR
;
A
#
# COMPACT_ATOMS: atom_id res chain seq x y z
N MET A 1 36.78 -49.67 49.24
CA MET A 1 38.13 -49.18 48.87
C MET A 1 38.14 -49.03 47.34
N SER A 2 37.61 -47.93 46.80
CA SER A 2 38.29 -46.67 46.47
C SER A 2 39.53 -46.87 45.58
N PHE A 3 39.36 -46.65 44.28
CA PHE A 3 40.47 -46.37 43.36
C PHE A 3 40.45 -44.88 43.01
N ALA A 4 41.60 -44.26 43.26
CA ALA A 4 41.84 -42.84 43.26
C ALA A 4 41.98 -42.25 41.86
N ARG A 5 41.57 -40.98 41.78
CA ARG A 5 41.74 -40.05 40.67
C ARG A 5 43.20 -39.60 40.52
N SER A 6 43.67 -39.40 39.29
CA SER A 6 44.78 -38.48 38.99
C SER A 6 44.33 -37.42 37.98
N ALA A 7 44.57 -36.17 38.35
CA ALA A 7 44.17 -34.93 37.70
C ALA A 7 45.26 -34.38 36.75
N ILE A 8 44.91 -33.39 35.92
CA ILE A 8 45.73 -32.27 35.40
C ILE A 8 44.77 -31.20 34.78
N PRO A 9 45.10 -29.89 34.75
CA PRO A 9 44.29 -28.85 35.39
C PRO A 9 43.52 -27.90 34.44
N ARG A 10 42.44 -27.31 34.98
CA ARG A 10 41.74 -26.14 34.40
C ARG A 10 42.45 -24.84 34.82
N ARG A 11 43.00 -24.09 33.85
CA ARG A 11 43.37 -22.68 34.05
C ARG A 11 42.10 -21.81 34.02
N ARG A 12 41.86 -21.09 35.11
CA ARG A 12 40.85 -20.05 35.25
C ARG A 12 41.32 -18.78 34.53
N LEU A 13 40.54 -18.28 33.58
CA LEU A 13 40.61 -16.88 33.15
C LEU A 13 39.65 -16.07 34.06
N ARG A 14 40.23 -15.10 34.77
CA ARG A 14 39.53 -14.13 35.60
C ARG A 14 38.99 -13.01 34.71
N PHE A 15 37.69 -12.70 34.80
CA PHE A 15 37.18 -11.38 34.45
C PHE A 15 36.88 -10.60 35.73
N ARG A 16 37.40 -9.37 35.81
CA ARG A 16 37.16 -8.41 36.89
C ARG A 16 35.74 -7.83 36.77
N PRO A 17 34.99 -7.65 37.88
CA PRO A 17 33.75 -6.90 37.86
C PRO A 17 34.04 -5.40 37.97
N VAL A 18 33.33 -4.58 37.21
CA VAL A 18 33.16 -3.15 37.51
C VAL A 18 31.83 -3.01 38.24
N ALA A 19 31.88 -2.40 39.41
CA ALA A 19 30.75 -2.23 40.32
C ALA A 19 29.95 -0.95 40.02
N ALA A 20 28.64 -1.08 40.26
CA ALA A 20 27.72 -0.12 40.87
C ALA A 20 27.38 1.21 40.16
N LEU A 21 26.15 1.28 39.67
CA LEU A 21 25.21 2.37 39.98
C LEU A 21 23.86 1.74 40.39
N GLY A 22 23.29 2.26 41.48
CA GLY A 22 22.17 1.70 42.25
C GLY A 22 20.75 1.89 41.67
N PRO A 23 19.71 1.64 42.48
CA PRO A 23 18.50 0.93 42.07
C PRO A 23 17.35 1.84 41.64
N PHE A 24 16.54 1.38 40.68
CA PHE A 24 15.14 1.75 40.56
C PHE A 24 14.28 0.49 40.53
N LEU A 25 13.28 0.51 41.40
CA LEU A 25 12.32 -0.54 41.71
C LEU A 25 11.39 -0.87 40.55
N GLY A 26 11.03 -2.16 40.46
CA GLY A 26 9.66 -2.60 40.19
C GLY A 26 9.29 -2.96 38.75
N LEU A 27 9.63 -4.17 38.33
CA LEU A 27 8.84 -4.89 37.32
C LEU A 27 8.47 -6.26 37.90
N ALA A 28 7.17 -6.42 38.11
CA ALA A 28 6.55 -7.66 38.54
C ALA A 28 6.93 -8.79 37.57
N ALA A 29 7.24 -9.96 38.11
CA ALA A 29 7.28 -11.20 37.34
C ALA A 29 5.89 -11.41 36.75
N GLY A 30 5.74 -11.17 35.44
CA GLY A 30 4.52 -11.46 34.71
C GLY A 30 4.24 -12.96 34.76
N ALA A 31 3.03 -13.31 35.18
CA ALA A 31 2.55 -14.68 35.15
C ALA A 31 2.66 -15.25 33.73
N ALA A 32 3.14 -16.49 33.62
CA ALA A 32 3.09 -17.24 32.37
C ALA A 32 1.63 -17.36 31.92
N ALA A 33 1.36 -17.01 30.65
CA ALA A 33 0.05 -17.22 30.05
C ALA A 33 -0.28 -18.72 30.03
N PRO A 34 -1.56 -19.10 30.17
CA PRO A 34 -1.97 -20.50 30.08
C PRO A 34 -1.63 -21.07 28.68
N PRO A 35 -1.31 -22.37 28.58
CA PRO A 35 -0.86 -23.01 27.33
C PRO A 35 -1.89 -22.98 26.18
N ASP A 36 -3.15 -22.60 26.46
CA ASP A 36 -4.24 -22.57 25.48
C ASP A 36 -4.67 -21.16 25.04
N ALA A 37 -3.92 -20.10 25.38
CA ALA A 37 -4.24 -18.75 24.90
C ALA A 37 -3.79 -18.60 23.43
N PRO A 38 -4.69 -18.31 22.47
CA PRO A 38 -4.26 -18.00 21.11
C PRO A 38 -3.33 -16.79 21.13
N LEU A 39 -2.21 -16.88 20.38
CA LEU A 39 -1.32 -15.75 20.18
C LEU A 39 -2.13 -14.56 19.68
N ALA A 40 -2.00 -13.41 20.34
CA ALA A 40 -2.35 -12.17 19.70
C ALA A 40 -1.47 -12.03 18.44
N ASP A 41 -2.10 -11.81 17.29
CA ASP A 41 -1.38 -11.48 16.06
C ASP A 41 -0.37 -10.37 16.33
N PRO A 42 0.85 -10.42 15.74
CA PRO A 42 1.73 -9.27 15.82
C PRO A 42 0.97 -8.04 15.28
N PRO A 43 0.82 -6.97 16.08
CA PRO A 43 -0.03 -5.83 15.71
C PRO A 43 0.46 -5.16 14.42
N ASP A 44 1.75 -5.21 14.14
CA ASP A 44 2.38 -4.54 13.00
C ASP A 44 2.41 -5.37 11.70
N CYS A 45 1.58 -6.42 11.58
CA CYS A 45 1.51 -7.25 10.37
C CYS A 45 0.27 -6.86 9.51
N PRO A 46 0.42 -6.63 8.19
CA PRO A 46 -0.72 -6.29 7.33
C PRO A 46 -1.81 -7.37 7.33
N ALA A 47 -3.09 -6.97 7.28
CA ALA A 47 -4.22 -7.91 7.32
C ALA A 47 -4.19 -9.00 6.23
N TRP A 48 -3.69 -8.70 5.03
CA TRP A 48 -3.55 -9.68 3.94
C TRP A 48 -2.50 -10.76 4.21
N VAL A 49 -1.56 -10.53 5.14
CA VAL A 49 -0.62 -11.56 5.59
C VAL A 49 -1.29 -12.48 6.57
N LYS A 50 -2.21 -11.97 7.40
CA LYS A 50 -2.94 -12.68 8.46
C LYS A 50 -4.09 -13.56 7.92
N GLU A 51 -3.99 -14.09 6.70
CA GLU A 51 -5.06 -14.95 6.17
C GLU A 51 -5.27 -16.15 7.11
N PRO A 52 -6.52 -16.43 7.52
CA PRO A 52 -6.79 -17.52 8.43
C PRO A 52 -6.39 -18.84 7.77
N ALA A 53 -5.65 -19.67 8.51
CA ALA A 53 -5.35 -21.01 8.05
C ALA A 53 -6.67 -21.77 7.82
N PRO A 54 -6.74 -22.63 6.79
CA PRO A 54 -7.90 -23.50 6.60
C PRO A 54 -8.22 -24.26 7.90
N PRO A 55 -9.50 -24.50 8.24
CA PRO A 55 -9.86 -25.15 9.51
C PRO A 55 -9.15 -26.49 9.75
N TRP A 56 -8.87 -27.25 8.69
CA TRP A 56 -8.12 -28.51 8.78
C TRP A 56 -6.66 -28.32 9.19
N ALA A 57 -6.07 -27.16 8.87
CA ALA A 57 -4.68 -26.83 9.11
C ALA A 57 -4.43 -26.26 10.51
N ALA A 58 -5.46 -25.70 11.15
CA ALA A 58 -5.33 -25.06 12.46
C ALA A 58 -4.64 -25.93 13.54
N PRO A 59 -4.90 -27.25 13.65
CA PRO A 59 -4.20 -28.12 14.62
C PRO A 59 -2.71 -28.33 14.30
N PHE A 60 -2.25 -27.94 13.12
CA PHE A 60 -0.91 -28.21 12.60
C PHE A 60 -0.06 -26.95 12.41
N LEU A 61 -0.55 -25.79 12.87
CA LEU A 61 0.20 -24.53 12.84
C LEU A 61 1.35 -24.56 13.84
N GLY A 62 2.52 -24.09 13.41
CA GLY A 62 3.71 -24.03 14.25
C GLY A 62 4.55 -25.30 14.18
N ARG A 63 5.42 -25.49 15.18
CA ARG A 63 6.50 -26.48 15.14
C ARG A 63 5.98 -27.92 15.08
N PHE A 64 6.28 -28.60 13.98
CA PHE A 64 5.93 -30.02 13.74
C PHE A 64 4.44 -30.35 13.90
N GLY A 65 3.56 -29.37 13.70
CA GLY A 65 2.13 -29.55 13.90
C GLY A 65 1.73 -29.67 15.37
N ILE A 66 2.53 -29.10 16.28
CA ILE A 66 2.19 -28.90 17.68
C ILE A 66 1.81 -27.43 17.84
N PRO A 67 0.60 -27.11 18.34
CA PRO A 67 0.20 -25.76 18.67
C PRO A 67 0.97 -25.31 19.92
N ASP A 68 2.19 -24.84 19.74
CA ASP A 68 2.94 -24.05 20.72
C ASP A 68 3.62 -22.89 19.97
N PRO A 69 3.43 -21.63 20.41
CA PRO A 69 4.16 -20.49 19.86
C PRO A 69 5.65 -20.67 19.95
N TRP A 70 6.43 -20.14 19.00
CA TRP A 70 7.82 -19.84 19.30
C TRP A 70 7.88 -18.63 20.24
N PRO A 71 8.42 -18.76 21.47
CA PRO A 71 8.74 -17.61 22.31
C PRO A 71 9.75 -16.73 21.57
N LYS A 72 9.78 -15.42 21.89
CA LYS A 72 10.79 -14.49 21.35
C LYS A 72 12.18 -15.12 21.43
N ASP A 73 12.53 -15.76 22.54
CA ASP A 73 13.90 -16.19 22.80
C ASP A 73 14.28 -17.60 22.29
N GLU A 74 13.34 -18.36 21.72
CA GLU A 74 13.61 -19.77 21.38
C GLU A 74 13.39 -20.11 19.89
N GLY A 75 12.84 -19.21 19.06
CA GLY A 75 12.52 -19.38 17.63
C GLY A 75 13.64 -19.73 16.65
N PRO A 76 13.31 -20.22 15.42
CA PRO A 76 14.26 -20.32 14.31
C PRO A 76 14.68 -18.94 13.79
N LEU A 77 14.00 -17.88 14.23
CA LEU A 77 14.32 -16.49 14.00
C LEU A 77 14.87 -15.85 15.28
N ALA A 78 15.68 -14.79 15.13
CA ALA A 78 16.37 -14.13 16.23
C ALA A 78 15.42 -13.55 17.30
N ALA A 79 15.92 -13.40 18.53
CA ALA A 79 15.12 -12.98 19.68
C ALA A 79 14.46 -11.59 19.59
N ASN A 80 14.87 -10.80 18.60
CA ASN A 80 14.39 -9.46 18.32
C ASN A 80 13.38 -9.38 17.16
N CYS A 81 12.86 -10.51 16.66
CA CYS A 81 11.91 -10.51 15.55
C CYS A 81 10.51 -9.98 15.94
N ALA A 82 9.98 -9.07 15.13
CA ALA A 82 8.67 -8.44 15.24
C ALA A 82 8.11 -8.12 13.84
N GLY A 83 6.87 -8.54 13.53
CA GLY A 83 6.20 -8.21 12.27
C GLY A 83 5.90 -9.42 11.37
N ILE A 84 6.01 -9.24 10.06
CA ILE A 84 5.69 -10.27 9.04
C ILE A 84 6.49 -11.55 9.26
N ASP A 85 7.81 -11.47 9.49
CA ASP A 85 8.64 -12.67 9.59
C ASP A 85 8.32 -13.47 10.87
N ARG A 86 8.02 -12.77 11.98
CA ARG A 86 7.50 -13.40 13.20
C ARG A 86 6.15 -14.07 12.97
N TRP A 87 5.23 -13.45 12.22
CA TRP A 87 3.96 -14.09 11.87
C TRP A 87 4.22 -15.39 11.09
N GLN A 88 5.07 -15.33 10.06
CA GLN A 88 5.40 -16.48 9.22
C GLN A 88 6.02 -17.64 10.02
N ALA A 89 6.95 -17.34 10.93
CA ALA A 89 7.58 -18.34 11.80
C ALA A 89 6.59 -19.05 12.76
N ASN A 90 5.39 -18.49 12.97
CA ASN A 90 4.35 -19.10 13.81
C ASN A 90 3.20 -19.72 13.00
N HIS A 91 3.15 -19.54 11.67
CA HIS A 91 1.99 -19.92 10.85
C HIS A 91 2.29 -20.96 9.77
N PHE A 92 3.50 -21.53 9.75
CA PHE A 92 3.77 -22.67 8.86
C PHE A 92 3.03 -23.93 9.33
N ILE A 93 2.68 -24.79 8.38
CA ILE A 93 2.08 -26.10 8.63
C ILE A 93 3.18 -27.14 8.56
N GLY A 94 3.41 -27.88 9.65
CA GLY A 94 4.40 -28.96 9.69
C GLY A 94 4.05 -30.08 8.70
N TYR A 95 5.03 -30.54 7.92
CA TYR A 95 4.86 -31.68 7.01
C TYR A 95 4.92 -33.01 7.78
N ASN A 96 3.87 -33.81 7.67
CA ASN A 96 3.77 -35.17 8.21
C ASN A 96 2.74 -35.98 7.41
N GLU A 97 2.50 -37.24 7.77
CA GLU A 97 1.55 -38.12 7.07
C GLU A 97 0.12 -37.54 6.95
N LYS A 98 -0.33 -36.76 7.94
CA LYS A 98 -1.69 -36.16 7.94
C LYS A 98 -1.77 -34.89 7.10
N THR A 99 -0.68 -34.16 6.94
CA THR A 99 -0.65 -32.88 6.21
C THR A 99 -0.11 -33.03 4.78
N ALA A 100 0.57 -34.13 4.45
CA ALA A 100 1.23 -34.35 3.16
C ALA A 100 0.29 -34.19 1.94
N GLY A 101 -0.90 -34.77 2.00
CA GLY A 101 -1.90 -34.67 0.92
C GLY A 101 -2.38 -33.24 0.71
N PRO A 102 -3.07 -32.62 1.70
CA PRO A 102 -3.58 -31.25 1.60
C PRO A 102 -2.52 -30.19 1.26
N LEU A 103 -1.27 -30.41 1.68
CA LEU A 103 -0.16 -29.51 1.35
C LEU A 103 0.25 -29.59 -0.12
N TYR A 104 0.09 -30.72 -0.81
CA TYR A 104 0.59 -30.93 -2.18
C TYR A 104 -0.50 -31.15 -3.24
N ASP A 105 -1.77 -31.32 -2.85
CA ASP A 105 -2.90 -31.52 -3.77
C ASP A 105 -3.52 -30.22 -4.32
N GLY A 106 -3.02 -29.06 -3.89
CA GLY A 106 -3.50 -27.73 -4.29
C GLY A 106 -4.53 -27.11 -3.35
N SER A 107 -4.94 -27.81 -2.28
CA SER A 107 -5.91 -27.31 -1.29
C SER A 107 -5.33 -26.23 -0.37
N TYR A 108 -4.02 -26.27 -0.10
CA TYR A 108 -3.35 -25.28 0.76
C TYR A 108 -2.76 -24.10 -0.02
N THR A 109 -2.02 -24.38 -1.09
CA THR A 109 -1.42 -23.35 -1.96
C THR A 109 -2.04 -23.48 -3.35
N PRO A 110 -2.86 -22.51 -3.80
CA PRO A 110 -3.46 -22.55 -5.12
C PRO A 110 -2.41 -22.65 -6.24
N LEU A 111 -2.64 -23.52 -7.22
CA LEU A 111 -1.80 -23.65 -8.42
C LEU A 111 -2.02 -22.54 -9.45
N ARG A 112 -2.96 -21.64 -9.19
CA ARG A 112 -3.17 -20.42 -9.98
C ARG A 112 -2.77 -19.22 -9.13
N VAL A 113 -1.86 -18.41 -9.64
CA VAL A 113 -1.52 -17.15 -8.98
C VAL A 113 -2.65 -16.15 -9.20
N PRO A 114 -3.25 -15.57 -8.13
CA PRO A 114 -4.24 -14.52 -8.28
C PRO A 114 -3.62 -13.28 -8.96
N PRO A 115 -4.41 -12.50 -9.72
CA PRO A 115 -3.90 -11.29 -10.33
C PRO A 115 -3.36 -10.35 -9.27
N VAL A 116 -2.19 -9.77 -9.52
CA VAL A 116 -1.57 -8.77 -8.66
C VAL A 116 -1.75 -7.42 -9.30
N ARG A 117 -2.17 -6.44 -8.50
CA ARG A 117 -2.31 -5.08 -8.98
C ARG A 117 -0.95 -4.55 -9.45
N ARG A 118 -0.86 -4.11 -10.70
CA ARG A 118 0.36 -3.50 -11.27
C ARG A 118 0.79 -2.26 -10.48
N GLY A 119 2.09 -2.10 -10.29
CA GLY A 119 2.70 -1.06 -9.47
C GLY A 119 2.58 -1.31 -7.98
N ARG A 120 2.13 -2.50 -7.54
CA ARG A 120 2.10 -2.87 -6.12
C ARG A 120 3.50 -3.18 -5.59
N PHE A 121 4.31 -3.86 -6.41
CA PHE A 121 5.70 -4.17 -6.11
C PHE A 121 6.60 -3.68 -7.25
N PRO A 122 6.70 -2.36 -7.46
CA PRO A 122 7.34 -1.81 -8.66
C PRO A 122 8.81 -2.22 -8.84
N ARG A 123 9.57 -2.53 -7.78
CA ARG A 123 10.93 -3.08 -7.91
C ARG A 123 10.87 -4.54 -8.34
N CYS A 124 10.07 -5.36 -7.66
CA CYS A 124 9.89 -6.76 -8.04
C CYS A 124 9.39 -6.91 -9.49
N GLU A 125 8.39 -6.14 -9.89
CA GLU A 125 7.82 -6.13 -11.24
C GLU A 125 8.87 -5.76 -12.31
N ARG A 126 9.75 -4.80 -12.02
CA ARG A 126 10.88 -4.47 -12.91
C ARG A 126 11.85 -5.63 -13.06
N LEU A 127 12.24 -6.26 -11.95
CA LEU A 127 13.15 -7.42 -11.99
C LEU A 127 12.51 -8.59 -12.73
N VAL A 128 11.22 -8.85 -12.52
CA VAL A 128 10.51 -9.87 -13.29
C VAL A 128 10.55 -9.56 -14.77
N ALA A 129 10.19 -8.34 -15.18
CA ALA A 129 10.22 -7.94 -16.59
C ALA A 129 11.63 -8.05 -17.20
N GLU A 130 12.66 -7.66 -16.46
CA GLU A 130 14.06 -7.69 -16.91
C GLU A 130 14.61 -9.12 -17.04
N PHE A 131 14.48 -9.93 -15.98
CA PHE A 131 15.16 -11.21 -15.89
C PHE A 131 14.37 -12.37 -16.54
N THR A 132 13.08 -12.17 -16.82
CA THR A 132 12.24 -13.17 -17.50
C THR A 132 11.97 -12.87 -18.97
N ALA A 133 12.45 -11.73 -19.47
CA ALA A 133 12.28 -11.34 -20.88
C ALA A 133 12.79 -12.44 -21.83
N GLY A 134 11.92 -12.91 -22.72
CA GLY A 134 12.25 -13.93 -23.73
C GLY A 134 12.30 -15.37 -23.22
N LEU A 135 12.05 -15.64 -21.93
CA LEU A 135 11.99 -17.00 -21.39
C LEU A 135 10.59 -17.59 -21.55
N ALA A 136 10.51 -18.82 -22.08
CA ALA A 136 9.25 -19.42 -22.48
C ALA A 136 8.58 -20.18 -21.33
N THR A 137 9.37 -20.89 -20.51
CA THR A 137 8.85 -21.79 -19.49
C THR A 137 8.93 -21.20 -18.09
N ASP A 138 8.01 -21.60 -17.21
CA ASP A 138 8.03 -21.17 -15.80
C ASP A 138 9.29 -21.66 -15.09
N ARG A 139 9.81 -22.83 -15.46
CA ARG A 139 11.10 -23.34 -14.97
C ARG A 139 12.25 -22.39 -15.33
N GLU A 140 12.37 -21.97 -16.58
CA GLU A 140 13.42 -21.03 -17.00
C GLU A 140 13.30 -19.68 -16.29
N LYS A 141 12.08 -19.15 -16.18
CA LYS A 141 11.80 -17.89 -15.49
C LYS A 141 12.19 -17.96 -14.01
N ALA A 142 11.74 -18.99 -13.29
CA ALA A 142 12.07 -19.18 -11.88
C ALA A 142 13.58 -19.34 -11.67
N ILE A 143 14.26 -20.14 -12.49
CA ILE A 143 15.72 -20.30 -12.43
C ILE A 143 16.43 -18.99 -12.71
N ALA A 144 15.98 -18.18 -13.67
CA ALA A 144 16.59 -16.88 -13.96
C ALA A 144 16.41 -15.90 -12.79
N LEU A 145 15.22 -15.84 -12.19
CA LEU A 145 14.96 -15.03 -11.01
C LEU A 145 15.84 -15.47 -9.82
N LEU A 146 15.97 -16.78 -9.62
CA LEU A 146 16.76 -17.37 -8.54
C LEU A 146 18.26 -17.15 -8.69
N THR A 147 18.80 -17.38 -9.89
CA THR A 147 20.25 -17.46 -10.13
C THR A 147 20.86 -16.16 -10.63
N ARG A 148 20.03 -15.23 -11.14
CA ARG A 148 20.50 -13.95 -11.69
C ARG A 148 19.92 -12.75 -10.95
N ALA A 149 18.60 -12.71 -10.71
CA ALA A 149 17.98 -11.55 -10.06
C ALA A 149 18.33 -11.50 -8.55
N MET A 150 18.18 -12.59 -7.81
CA MET A 150 18.48 -12.62 -6.38
C MET A 150 19.95 -12.23 -6.07
N PRO A 151 20.98 -12.83 -6.71
CA PRO A 151 22.36 -12.47 -6.41
C PRO A 151 22.76 -11.06 -6.86
N ALA A 152 21.98 -10.41 -7.73
CA ALA A 152 22.22 -9.03 -8.15
C ALA A 152 21.59 -7.99 -7.20
N HIS A 153 20.52 -8.35 -6.49
CA HIS A 153 19.66 -7.37 -5.80
C HIS A 153 19.33 -7.69 -4.33
N CYS A 154 19.59 -8.91 -3.85
CA CYS A 154 19.21 -9.33 -2.51
C CYS A 154 20.24 -10.33 -1.96
N LEU A 155 21.34 -9.80 -1.41
CA LEU A 155 22.49 -10.61 -0.95
C LEU A 155 22.35 -11.07 0.50
N HIS A 156 22.98 -12.18 0.87
CA HIS A 156 22.93 -12.68 2.25
C HIS A 156 24.10 -12.10 3.06
N PRO A 157 23.92 -11.66 4.31
CA PRO A 157 25.01 -11.06 5.09
C PRO A 157 26.13 -12.06 5.46
N THR A 158 25.85 -13.37 5.39
CA THR A 158 26.81 -14.43 5.76
C THR A 158 27.05 -15.50 4.70
N ILE A 159 26.33 -15.48 3.56
CA ILE A 159 26.49 -16.47 2.48
C ILE A 159 27.05 -15.75 1.25
N PRO A 160 28.23 -16.11 0.73
CA PRO A 160 28.84 -15.40 -0.39
C PRO A 160 28.06 -15.57 -1.72
N PRO A 161 28.02 -14.54 -2.59
CA PRO A 161 28.60 -13.20 -2.40
C PRO A 161 27.91 -12.42 -1.27
N LEU A 162 28.72 -11.83 -0.38
CA LEU A 162 28.21 -11.27 0.88
C LEU A 162 27.50 -9.92 0.66
N GLY A 163 26.30 -9.82 1.22
CA GLY A 163 25.57 -8.57 1.41
C GLY A 163 26.15 -7.76 2.57
N GLY A 164 25.76 -6.49 2.66
CA GLY A 164 26.08 -5.67 3.84
C GLY A 164 25.39 -6.21 5.11
N PRO A 165 25.89 -5.85 6.30
CA PRO A 165 25.24 -6.23 7.55
C PRO A 165 23.82 -5.68 7.60
N CYS A 166 22.87 -6.51 8.04
CA CYS A 166 21.49 -6.08 8.28
C CYS A 166 20.92 -6.67 9.57
N PRO A 167 20.10 -5.89 10.31
CA PRO A 167 19.34 -6.42 11.42
C PRO A 167 18.37 -7.51 10.92
N ALA A 168 18.11 -8.50 11.77
CA ALA A 168 17.06 -9.49 11.50
C ALA A 168 15.67 -8.84 11.56
N ASP A 169 14.73 -9.37 10.77
CA ASP A 169 13.29 -9.03 10.72
C ASP A 169 13.01 -7.53 10.72
N ARG A 170 13.12 -6.95 9.52
CA ARG A 170 12.95 -5.51 9.32
C ARG A 170 11.49 -5.09 9.11
N ASN A 171 10.56 -6.05 9.20
CA ASN A 171 9.15 -5.87 8.87
C ASN A 171 8.93 -5.16 7.52
N LEU A 172 9.79 -5.45 6.54
CA LEU A 172 9.72 -4.87 5.20
C LEU A 172 8.89 -5.76 4.27
N ASP A 173 8.23 -5.14 3.30
CA ASP A 173 7.72 -5.85 2.14
C ASP A 173 8.85 -6.20 1.17
N GLU A 174 8.53 -7.01 0.15
CA GLU A 174 9.56 -7.52 -0.76
C GLU A 174 10.26 -6.40 -1.56
N ASP A 175 9.59 -5.28 -1.82
CA ASP A 175 10.19 -4.11 -2.48
C ASP A 175 11.14 -3.34 -1.54
N GLY A 176 10.79 -3.19 -0.26
CA GLY A 176 11.65 -2.65 0.79
C GLY A 176 12.88 -3.52 1.03
N LEU A 177 12.71 -4.84 1.03
CA LEU A 177 13.81 -5.80 1.11
C LEU A 177 14.77 -5.66 -0.07
N LEU A 178 14.25 -5.60 -1.31
CA LEU A 178 15.06 -5.33 -2.49
C LEU A 178 15.75 -3.96 -2.46
N ALA A 179 15.09 -2.93 -1.91
CA ALA A 179 15.68 -1.60 -1.78
C ALA A 179 16.87 -1.59 -0.81
N SER A 180 16.87 -2.48 0.19
CA SER A 180 17.96 -2.61 1.15
C SER A 180 19.20 -3.32 0.60
N GLY A 181 19.04 -4.14 -0.45
CA GLY A 181 20.12 -4.87 -1.11
C GLY A 181 20.68 -6.08 -0.34
N THR A 182 20.26 -6.30 0.90
CA THR A 182 20.74 -7.40 1.77
C THR A 182 19.57 -7.99 2.56
N ALA A 183 19.58 -9.29 2.84
CA ALA A 183 18.48 -9.98 3.51
C ALA A 183 18.90 -11.34 4.10
N TRP A 184 18.26 -11.73 5.20
CA TRP A 184 18.39 -13.06 5.78
C TRP A 184 17.61 -14.11 4.98
N CYS A 185 17.84 -15.41 5.25
CA CYS A 185 17.26 -16.49 4.46
C CYS A 185 15.73 -16.45 4.31
N ASN A 186 15.00 -16.11 5.38
CA ASN A 186 13.55 -15.94 5.36
C ASN A 186 13.12 -14.79 4.45
N GLU A 187 13.76 -13.63 4.56
CA GLU A 187 13.49 -12.45 3.76
C GLU A 187 13.81 -12.70 2.28
N GLN A 188 14.90 -13.42 1.98
CA GLN A 188 15.23 -13.80 0.60
C GLN A 188 14.24 -14.78 0.00
N ALA A 189 13.82 -15.78 0.78
CA ALA A 189 12.80 -16.74 0.34
C ALA A 189 11.47 -16.04 0.03
N ARG A 190 11.10 -15.03 0.83
CA ARG A 190 9.93 -14.17 0.56
C ARG A 190 10.07 -13.40 -0.75
N VAL A 191 11.20 -12.71 -0.96
CA VAL A 191 11.46 -11.95 -2.19
C VAL A 191 11.40 -12.88 -3.40
N PHE A 192 12.07 -14.03 -3.35
CA PHE A 192 12.05 -15.00 -4.44
C PHE A 192 10.65 -15.55 -4.71
N THR A 193 9.89 -15.88 -3.66
CA THR A 193 8.50 -16.31 -3.76
C THR A 193 7.64 -15.24 -4.46
N ARG A 194 7.81 -13.96 -4.08
CA ARG A 194 7.07 -12.86 -4.69
C ARG A 194 7.45 -12.65 -6.15
N LEU A 195 8.73 -12.73 -6.50
CA LEU A 195 9.19 -12.65 -7.90
C LEU A 195 8.56 -13.75 -8.75
N CYS A 196 8.51 -14.98 -8.24
CA CYS A 196 7.84 -16.09 -8.93
C CYS A 196 6.35 -15.80 -9.12
N GLN A 197 5.64 -15.39 -8.07
CA GLN A 197 4.21 -15.06 -8.15
C GLN A 197 3.93 -13.95 -9.17
N LEU A 198 4.73 -12.88 -9.18
CA LEU A 198 4.62 -11.80 -10.16
C LEU A 198 4.95 -12.23 -11.60
N ALA A 199 5.75 -13.29 -11.76
CA ALA A 199 5.99 -13.94 -13.05
C ALA A 199 4.88 -14.92 -13.46
N GLY A 200 3.82 -15.07 -12.65
CA GLY A 200 2.71 -16.00 -12.86
C GLY A 200 2.96 -17.41 -12.33
N ILE A 201 4.01 -17.62 -11.54
CA ILE A 201 4.47 -18.93 -11.07
C ILE A 201 4.04 -19.12 -9.61
N PRO A 202 3.21 -20.14 -9.28
CA PRO A 202 2.88 -20.44 -7.90
C PRO A 202 4.14 -20.71 -7.08
N ALA A 203 4.27 -20.06 -5.93
CA ALA A 203 5.42 -20.21 -5.05
C ALA A 203 5.03 -20.04 -3.59
N ARG A 204 5.80 -20.67 -2.69
CA ARG A 204 5.56 -20.71 -1.24
C ARG A 204 6.85 -20.85 -0.45
N LEU A 205 6.77 -20.58 0.85
CA LEU A 205 7.92 -20.68 1.75
C LEU A 205 8.02 -22.10 2.33
N VAL A 206 9.25 -22.54 2.55
CA VAL A 206 9.58 -23.80 3.22
C VAL A 206 10.46 -23.47 4.44
N PHE A 207 9.95 -23.79 5.62
CA PHE A 207 10.69 -23.67 6.87
C PHE A 207 11.38 -24.99 7.18
N LEU A 208 12.70 -24.99 7.23
CA LEU A 208 13.54 -26.15 7.52
C LEU A 208 14.00 -26.08 8.98
N THR A 209 14.02 -27.22 9.64
CA THR A 209 14.50 -27.35 11.03
C THR A 209 15.56 -28.43 11.13
N TYR A 210 16.67 -28.09 11.80
CA TYR A 210 17.75 -29.04 12.04
C TYR A 210 17.43 -29.99 13.20
N ALA A 211 18.20 -31.07 13.32
CA ALA A 211 18.04 -32.10 14.37
C ALA A 211 18.12 -31.55 15.80
N ASP A 212 18.82 -30.44 16.02
CA ASP A 212 18.89 -29.76 17.32
C ASP A 212 17.61 -28.98 17.65
N ALA A 213 16.74 -28.80 16.66
CA ALA A 213 15.49 -28.08 16.67
C ALA A 213 15.58 -26.67 17.28
N LYS A 214 16.77 -26.07 17.27
CA LYS A 214 17.08 -24.71 17.73
C LYS A 214 17.56 -23.84 16.58
N SER A 215 18.14 -24.44 15.56
CA SER A 215 18.51 -23.76 14.32
C SER A 215 17.49 -24.04 13.23
N GLY A 216 17.22 -23.03 12.39
CA GLY A 216 16.32 -23.13 11.24
C GLY A 216 16.90 -22.45 10.00
N HIS A 217 16.36 -22.82 8.84
CA HIS A 217 16.65 -22.18 7.56
C HIS A 217 15.36 -22.03 6.78
N VAL A 218 15.22 -21.00 5.96
CA VAL A 218 14.01 -20.77 5.18
C VAL A 218 14.37 -20.67 3.71
N ILE A 219 13.65 -21.43 2.91
CA ILE A 219 13.81 -21.52 1.46
C ILE A 219 12.43 -21.41 0.79
N ALA A 220 12.33 -21.73 -0.50
CA ALA A 220 11.07 -21.70 -1.22
C ALA A 220 10.80 -23.00 -2.00
N GLU A 221 9.54 -23.18 -2.37
CA GLU A 221 9.14 -24.02 -3.49
C GLU A 221 8.46 -23.15 -4.55
N PHE A 222 8.67 -23.48 -5.83
CA PHE A 222 7.93 -22.91 -6.95
C PHE A 222 7.33 -24.03 -7.80
N HIS A 223 6.21 -23.78 -8.47
CA HIS A 223 5.52 -24.78 -9.27
C HIS A 223 5.91 -24.65 -10.75
N ALA A 224 6.53 -25.68 -11.32
CA ALA A 224 6.92 -25.76 -12.72
C ALA A 224 6.89 -27.22 -13.19
N ASP A 225 6.77 -27.46 -14.49
CA ASP A 225 6.73 -28.82 -15.06
C ASP A 225 5.68 -29.74 -14.37
N GLY A 226 4.55 -29.15 -13.96
CA GLY A 226 3.44 -29.84 -13.27
C GLY A 226 3.75 -30.31 -11.85
N ARG A 227 4.76 -29.75 -11.18
CA ARG A 227 5.16 -30.15 -9.81
C ARG A 227 5.75 -29.01 -8.99
N TRP A 228 5.79 -29.20 -7.68
CA TRP A 228 6.55 -28.34 -6.78
C TRP A 228 8.05 -28.63 -6.85
N CYS A 229 8.85 -27.58 -6.99
CA CYS A 229 10.30 -27.62 -7.12
C CYS A 229 10.92 -26.84 -5.96
N MET A 230 11.74 -27.49 -5.16
CA MET A 230 12.48 -26.86 -4.06
C MET A 230 13.60 -25.97 -4.61
N ALA A 231 13.76 -24.80 -4.00
CA ALA A 231 14.78 -23.83 -4.35
C ALA A 231 15.29 -23.10 -3.10
N ASP A 232 16.61 -22.97 -2.97
CA ASP A 232 17.23 -22.16 -1.94
C ASP A 232 17.68 -20.83 -2.55
N SER A 233 16.99 -19.75 -2.17
CA SER A 233 17.26 -18.38 -2.63
C SER A 233 18.53 -17.78 -2.07
N SER A 234 19.02 -18.25 -0.92
CA SER A 234 20.27 -17.77 -0.33
C SER A 234 21.50 -18.34 -1.01
N TRP A 235 21.38 -19.56 -1.52
CA TRP A 235 22.44 -20.19 -2.30
C TRP A 235 22.25 -20.02 -3.81
N GLY A 236 21.04 -19.67 -4.27
CA GLY A 236 20.68 -19.59 -5.68
C GLY A 236 20.70 -20.95 -6.37
N ILE A 237 20.12 -21.97 -5.73
CA ILE A 237 20.16 -23.37 -6.22
C ILE A 237 18.80 -24.04 -6.25
N VAL A 238 18.70 -25.04 -7.13
CA VAL A 238 17.59 -26.00 -7.22
C VAL A 238 18.11 -27.42 -6.98
N PHE A 239 17.19 -28.37 -6.77
CA PHE A 239 17.53 -29.73 -6.37
C PHE A 239 17.13 -30.75 -7.45
N PRO A 240 18.05 -31.13 -8.36
CA PRO A 240 17.76 -32.11 -9.39
C PRO A 240 17.82 -33.55 -8.84
N ALA A 241 16.91 -34.41 -9.31
CA ALA A 241 17.07 -35.85 -9.21
C ALA A 241 18.06 -36.36 -10.28
N GLU A 242 18.32 -37.68 -10.28
CA GLU A 242 19.27 -38.30 -11.23
C GLU A 242 18.85 -38.15 -12.71
N ASP A 243 17.55 -38.07 -12.97
CA ASP A 243 16.99 -37.86 -14.31
C ASP A 243 16.91 -36.37 -14.71
N GLY A 244 17.39 -35.46 -13.87
CA GLY A 244 17.40 -34.01 -14.11
C GLY A 244 16.07 -33.30 -13.82
N ARG A 245 15.03 -34.02 -13.36
CA ARG A 245 13.81 -33.37 -12.86
C ARG A 245 14.10 -32.64 -11.55
N LEU A 246 13.42 -31.53 -11.29
CA LEU A 246 13.53 -30.86 -10.00
C LEU A 246 12.67 -31.58 -8.95
N MET A 247 13.20 -31.70 -7.74
CA MET A 247 12.55 -32.36 -6.61
C MET A 247 11.82 -31.34 -5.72
N SER A 248 10.71 -31.75 -5.12
CA SER A 248 10.04 -31.00 -4.06
C SER A 248 10.76 -31.13 -2.72
N ALA A 249 10.40 -30.29 -1.74
CA ALA A 249 10.89 -30.39 -0.36
C ALA A 249 10.53 -31.76 0.25
N ALA A 250 9.34 -32.28 -0.02
CA ALA A 250 8.94 -33.62 0.39
C ALA A 250 9.87 -34.70 -0.19
N GLU A 251 10.21 -34.63 -1.47
CA GLU A 251 11.10 -35.61 -2.11
C GLU A 251 12.55 -35.50 -1.61
N CYS A 252 13.04 -34.29 -1.38
CA CYS A 252 14.36 -34.06 -0.79
C CYS A 252 14.49 -34.63 0.63
N HIS A 253 13.39 -34.71 1.39
CA HIS A 253 13.39 -35.16 2.79
C HIS A 253 12.81 -36.56 3.00
N ALA A 254 12.21 -37.19 1.98
CA ALA A 254 11.51 -38.46 2.08
C ALA A 254 12.40 -39.61 2.61
N ASP A 255 13.62 -39.73 2.09
CA ASP A 255 14.54 -40.83 2.42
C ASP A 255 16.02 -40.41 2.36
N ALA A 256 16.91 -41.36 2.66
CA ALA A 256 18.35 -41.11 2.63
C ALA A 256 18.88 -40.76 1.23
N ARG A 257 18.23 -41.23 0.16
CA ARG A 257 18.63 -40.95 -1.22
C ARG A 257 18.28 -39.51 -1.60
N GLY A 258 17.07 -39.06 -1.30
CA GLY A 258 16.63 -37.67 -1.49
C GLY A 258 17.55 -36.69 -0.75
N ARG A 259 17.86 -36.99 0.52
CA ARG A 259 18.79 -36.17 1.33
C ARG A 259 20.21 -36.15 0.74
N ALA A 260 20.69 -37.28 0.23
CA ALA A 260 22.00 -37.34 -0.42
C ALA A 260 22.07 -36.53 -1.72
N LEU A 261 21.00 -36.55 -2.52
CA LEU A 261 20.88 -35.71 -3.73
C LEU A 261 20.87 -34.22 -3.38
N ALA A 262 20.07 -33.82 -2.37
CA ALA A 262 20.04 -32.44 -1.89
C ALA A 262 21.41 -31.98 -1.38
N GLY A 263 22.08 -32.81 -0.57
CA GLY A 263 23.43 -32.54 -0.08
C GLY A 263 24.46 -32.34 -1.20
N ARG A 264 24.37 -33.12 -2.29
CA ARG A 264 25.25 -32.93 -3.47
C ARG A 264 25.04 -31.58 -4.15
N ALA A 265 23.80 -31.11 -4.26
CA ALA A 265 23.51 -29.79 -4.84
C ALA A 265 24.20 -28.65 -4.05
N TYR A 266 24.16 -28.71 -2.71
CA TYR A 266 24.89 -27.77 -1.86
C TYR A 266 26.40 -27.87 -2.03
N GLN A 267 26.95 -29.08 -2.00
CA GLN A 267 28.40 -29.28 -2.16
C GLN A 267 28.90 -28.70 -3.49
N GLN A 268 28.15 -28.95 -4.57
CA GLN A 268 28.47 -28.40 -5.88
C GLN A 268 28.44 -26.87 -5.87
N ARG A 269 27.39 -26.27 -5.28
CA ARG A 269 27.29 -24.81 -5.21
C ARG A 269 28.36 -24.17 -4.34
N ILE A 270 28.66 -24.75 -3.19
CA ILE A 270 29.74 -24.30 -2.32
C ILE A 270 31.06 -24.30 -3.10
N ALA A 271 31.34 -25.36 -3.87
CA ALA A 271 32.51 -25.43 -4.72
C ALA A 271 32.52 -24.32 -5.80
N ASP A 272 31.37 -24.01 -6.40
CA ASP A 272 31.25 -22.93 -7.40
C ASP A 272 31.44 -21.54 -6.79
N VAL A 273 30.89 -21.30 -5.60
CA VAL A 273 31.08 -20.05 -4.85
C VAL A 273 32.57 -19.83 -4.56
N PHE A 274 33.32 -20.88 -4.21
CA PHE A 274 34.76 -20.77 -3.95
C PHE A 274 35.65 -20.61 -5.19
N ARG A 275 35.07 -20.68 -6.39
CA ARG A 275 35.72 -20.31 -7.65
C ARG A 275 35.53 -18.84 -8.01
N LEU A 276 34.69 -18.11 -7.27
CA LEU A 276 34.51 -16.67 -7.49
C LEU A 276 35.81 -15.90 -7.18
N PRO A 277 36.03 -14.74 -7.83
CA PRO A 277 37.14 -13.85 -7.49
C PRO A 277 37.12 -13.49 -6.01
N ASP A 278 38.31 -13.39 -5.41
CA ASP A 278 38.48 -13.10 -3.98
C ASP A 278 37.75 -11.82 -3.54
N GLU A 279 37.72 -10.78 -4.39
CA GLU A 279 36.94 -9.55 -4.12
C GLU A 279 35.42 -9.81 -4.06
N THR A 280 34.90 -10.69 -4.91
CA THR A 280 33.48 -11.08 -4.91
C THR A 280 33.14 -11.96 -3.71
N LEU A 281 34.08 -12.82 -3.30
CA LEU A 281 33.91 -13.70 -2.15
C LEU A 281 33.91 -12.94 -0.82
N ALA A 282 34.80 -11.96 -0.67
CA ALA A 282 34.96 -11.19 0.57
C ALA A 282 33.88 -10.11 0.79
N GLY A 283 33.15 -9.73 -0.27
CA GLY A 283 32.11 -8.71 -0.21
C GLY A 283 32.65 -7.28 -0.06
N ARG A 284 31.77 -6.33 0.30
CA ARG A 284 32.09 -4.90 0.39
C ARG A 284 32.77 -4.47 1.71
N ASP A 285 32.95 -5.39 2.65
CA ASP A 285 33.43 -5.11 4.02
C ASP A 285 34.96 -5.06 4.17
N VAL A 286 35.71 -5.05 3.07
CA VAL A 286 37.17 -4.81 3.11
C VAL A 286 37.42 -3.33 2.86
N PRO A 287 37.72 -2.52 3.90
CA PRO A 287 37.88 -1.08 3.75
C PRO A 287 39.05 -0.72 2.83
N PRO A 288 38.96 0.40 2.08
CA PRO A 288 40.04 0.87 1.24
C PRO A 288 41.24 1.32 2.09
N GLY A 289 42.46 0.99 1.66
CA GLY A 289 43.69 1.37 2.37
C GLY A 289 44.93 0.59 1.91
N PRO A 290 46.13 0.96 2.40
CA PRO A 290 47.40 0.35 1.99
C PRO A 290 47.51 -1.15 2.34
N ASP A 291 46.75 -1.63 3.33
CA ASP A 291 46.73 -3.04 3.75
C ASP A 291 45.55 -3.86 3.15
N ARG A 292 44.82 -3.29 2.18
CA ARG A 292 43.59 -3.91 1.63
C ARG A 292 43.83 -5.32 1.09
N GLU A 293 44.93 -5.54 0.38
CA GLU A 293 45.25 -6.84 -0.21
C GLU A 293 45.47 -7.93 0.86
N LYS A 294 46.13 -7.57 1.96
CA LYS A 294 46.35 -8.47 3.10
C LYS A 294 45.05 -8.75 3.86
N ALA A 295 44.21 -7.73 4.05
CA ALA A 295 42.90 -7.87 4.69
C ALA A 295 41.95 -8.75 3.85
N LEU A 296 41.96 -8.56 2.53
CA LEU A 296 41.21 -9.37 1.56
C LEU A 296 41.65 -10.84 1.64
N ALA A 297 42.95 -11.11 1.54
CA ALA A 297 43.48 -12.47 1.63
C ALA A 297 43.14 -13.16 2.96
N ALA A 298 43.24 -12.44 4.09
CA ALA A 298 42.89 -12.97 5.40
C ALA A 298 41.39 -13.30 5.53
N ARG A 299 40.51 -12.44 5.00
CA ARG A 299 39.06 -12.66 5.01
C ARG A 299 38.67 -13.85 4.12
N VAL A 300 39.24 -13.94 2.92
CA VAL A 300 39.03 -15.08 2.01
C VAL A 300 39.51 -16.38 2.64
N ALA A 301 40.69 -16.38 3.28
CA ALA A 301 41.19 -17.56 3.99
C ALA A 301 40.26 -17.98 5.14
N ALA A 302 39.73 -17.03 5.90
CA ALA A 302 38.77 -17.30 6.96
C ALA A 302 37.46 -17.90 6.41
N LEU A 303 36.90 -17.33 5.34
CA LEU A 303 35.71 -17.87 4.67
C LEU A 303 35.96 -19.29 4.14
N ARG A 304 37.07 -19.52 3.43
CA ARG A 304 37.44 -20.86 2.95
C ARG A 304 37.57 -21.85 4.11
N ALA A 305 38.20 -21.45 5.22
CA ALA A 305 38.35 -22.32 6.39
C ALA A 305 37.02 -22.59 7.12
N GLU A 306 36.07 -21.65 7.11
CA GLU A 306 34.75 -21.80 7.71
C GLU A 306 33.90 -22.84 6.97
N PHE A 307 33.83 -22.74 5.63
CA PHE A 307 33.02 -23.62 4.80
C PHE A 307 33.73 -24.91 4.33
N GLN A 308 35.05 -25.04 4.54
CA GLN A 308 35.78 -26.31 4.40
C GLN A 308 35.53 -27.27 5.56
N LYS A 309 34.99 -26.79 6.69
CA LYS A 309 34.52 -27.69 7.74
C LYS A 309 33.42 -28.56 7.13
N PRO A 310 33.43 -29.88 7.35
CA PRO A 310 32.30 -30.74 6.99
C PRO A 310 31.12 -30.30 7.84
N VAL A 311 30.35 -29.35 7.33
CA VAL A 311 29.12 -28.92 7.98
C VAL A 311 28.03 -29.86 7.49
N PRO A 312 27.27 -30.51 8.38
CA PRO A 312 26.13 -31.33 8.01
C PRO A 312 24.94 -30.44 7.62
N TYR A 313 25.14 -29.44 6.74
CA TYR A 313 24.13 -28.45 6.36
C TYR A 313 22.82 -29.08 5.88
N TYR A 314 22.85 -30.34 5.41
CA TYR A 314 21.65 -31.07 4.99
C TYR A 314 21.54 -32.52 5.51
N GLY A 315 22.61 -33.08 6.08
CA GLY A 315 22.58 -34.45 6.61
C GLY A 315 21.72 -34.60 7.86
N ASP A 316 21.58 -33.50 8.61
CA ASP A 316 20.89 -33.42 9.91
C ASP A 316 19.60 -32.59 9.84
N LEU A 317 18.96 -32.46 8.67
CA LEU A 317 17.63 -31.88 8.52
C LEU A 317 16.56 -32.97 8.63
N TRP A 318 15.72 -32.90 9.67
CA TRP A 318 14.80 -33.99 10.00
C TRP A 318 13.35 -33.66 9.68
N ALA A 319 12.98 -32.37 9.61
CA ALA A 319 11.62 -31.98 9.30
C ALA A 319 11.51 -30.56 8.74
N PHE A 320 10.40 -30.33 8.03
CA PHE A 320 10.08 -29.05 7.41
C PHE A 320 8.59 -28.72 7.55
N GLY A 321 8.26 -27.46 7.34
CA GLY A 321 6.90 -26.97 7.23
C GLY A 321 6.72 -26.07 6.02
N LEU A 322 5.48 -25.91 5.58
CA LEU A 322 5.12 -25.08 4.44
C LEU A 322 4.26 -23.90 4.90
N LEU A 323 4.50 -22.74 4.30
CA LEU A 323 3.69 -21.56 4.51
C LEU A 323 3.28 -20.96 3.17
N ASN A 324 1.98 -20.84 2.94
CA ASN A 324 1.46 -20.04 1.84
C ASN A 324 1.80 -18.57 2.09
N ASN A 325 2.42 -17.92 1.11
CA ASN A 325 2.74 -16.49 1.19
C ASN A 325 1.73 -15.71 0.32
N PRO A 326 0.59 -15.27 0.89
CA PRO A 326 -0.49 -14.70 0.10
C PRO A 326 -0.06 -13.43 -0.66
N LEU A 327 -0.73 -13.18 -1.77
CA LEU A 327 -0.64 -11.91 -2.47
C LEU A 327 -1.63 -10.95 -1.83
N PRO A 328 -1.26 -9.66 -1.63
CA PRO A 328 -2.24 -8.67 -1.25
C PRO A 328 -3.35 -8.64 -2.32
N PRO A 329 -4.63 -8.60 -1.92
CA PRO A 329 -5.73 -8.65 -2.86
C PRO A 329 -5.61 -7.52 -3.88
N ALA A 330 -5.77 -7.86 -5.17
CA ALA A 330 -5.90 -6.86 -6.21
C ALA A 330 -7.29 -6.23 -6.09
N SER A 331 -7.36 -4.97 -5.65
CA SER A 331 -8.51 -4.16 -6.03
C SER A 331 -8.37 -3.82 -7.52
N ASP A 332 -9.12 -4.51 -8.36
CA ASP A 332 -9.09 -4.39 -9.83
C ASP A 332 -9.53 -2.99 -10.35
N ALA A 333 -9.80 -2.01 -9.49
CA ALA A 333 -10.11 -0.63 -9.89
C ALA A 333 -8.85 0.23 -10.16
N GLY A 334 -7.66 -0.20 -9.70
CA GLY A 334 -6.47 0.66 -9.71
C GLY A 334 -6.65 1.91 -8.83
N ARG A 335 -5.59 2.70 -8.62
CA ARG A 335 -5.75 4.02 -7.98
C ARG A 335 -6.25 5.03 -9.01
N PRO A 336 -7.12 5.97 -8.64
CA PRO A 336 -7.45 7.10 -9.49
C PRO A 336 -6.18 7.86 -9.88
N ARG A 337 -6.09 8.26 -11.15
CA ARG A 337 -5.01 9.12 -11.66
C ARG A 337 -5.37 10.57 -11.37
N LEU A 338 -4.48 11.32 -10.73
CA LEU A 338 -4.75 12.70 -10.30
C LEU A 338 -3.68 13.66 -10.80
N LEU A 339 -4.09 14.72 -11.49
CA LEU A 339 -3.27 15.87 -11.86
C LEU A 339 -3.85 17.13 -11.21
N VAL A 340 -3.04 17.91 -10.51
CA VAL A 340 -3.49 19.10 -9.78
C VAL A 340 -2.96 20.37 -10.44
N LEU A 341 -3.82 21.35 -10.67
CA LEU A 341 -3.48 22.74 -11.01
C LEU A 341 -3.79 23.61 -9.79
N THR A 342 -2.81 24.33 -9.26
CA THR A 342 -2.94 25.06 -7.99
C THR A 342 -2.33 26.46 -8.09
N ASP A 343 -3.02 27.45 -7.56
CA ASP A 343 -2.58 28.83 -7.44
C ASP A 343 -1.87 29.10 -6.10
N ILE A 344 -1.34 28.04 -5.49
CA ILE A 344 -0.58 28.04 -4.23
C ILE A 344 0.28 29.29 -4.06
N GLY A 345 0.15 29.92 -2.89
CA GLY A 345 0.86 31.14 -2.51
C GLY A 345 0.04 32.43 -2.61
N GLY A 346 -1.23 32.35 -3.04
CA GLY A 346 -2.24 33.38 -2.82
C GLY A 346 -2.84 33.25 -1.42
N ASP A 347 -3.82 32.35 -1.27
CA ASP A 347 -4.39 31.96 0.02
C ASP A 347 -3.57 30.79 0.65
N PRO A 348 -3.51 30.69 1.98
CA PRO A 348 -2.88 29.56 2.65
C PRO A 348 -3.55 28.19 2.42
N ASP A 349 -4.79 28.14 1.93
CA ASP A 349 -5.56 26.90 1.79
C ASP A 349 -5.03 25.90 0.78
N ASP A 350 -4.45 26.31 -0.36
CA ASP A 350 -3.80 25.37 -1.29
C ASP A 350 -2.71 24.55 -0.59
N ARG A 351 -1.95 25.19 0.32
CA ARG A 351 -0.92 24.49 1.10
C ARG A 351 -1.55 23.52 2.09
N GLN A 352 -2.67 23.89 2.71
CA GLN A 352 -3.43 23.00 3.58
C GLN A 352 -3.94 21.77 2.80
N SER A 353 -4.57 22.00 1.65
CA SER A 353 -5.09 20.97 0.73
C SER A 353 -3.98 20.04 0.24
N LEU A 354 -2.80 20.59 -0.10
CA LEU A 354 -1.63 19.82 -0.54
C LEU A 354 -1.09 18.90 0.56
N ILE A 355 -0.96 19.41 1.79
CA ILE A 355 -0.47 18.60 2.92
C ILE A 355 -1.43 17.43 3.20
N ARG A 356 -2.74 17.68 3.20
CA ARG A 356 -3.73 16.61 3.35
C ARG A 356 -3.64 15.59 2.21
N LEU A 357 -3.50 16.04 0.97
CA LEU A 357 -3.35 15.14 -0.19
C LEU A 357 -2.08 14.28 -0.07
N LEU A 358 -0.97 14.83 0.40
CA LEU A 358 0.30 14.10 0.55
C LEU A 358 0.20 12.94 1.55
N VAL A 359 -0.53 13.10 2.66
CA VAL A 359 -0.78 11.99 3.61
C VAL A 359 -1.86 11.00 3.12
N HIS A 360 -2.55 11.33 2.03
CA HIS A 360 -3.43 10.43 1.26
C HIS A 360 -2.79 9.92 -0.04
N ALA A 361 -1.53 10.24 -0.32
CA ALA A 361 -0.92 9.96 -1.62
C ALA A 361 -0.82 8.46 -1.94
N ASN A 362 -0.94 7.58 -0.94
CA ASN A 362 -1.05 6.14 -1.16
C ASN A 362 -2.34 5.74 -1.89
N GLU A 363 -3.39 6.55 -1.83
CA GLU A 363 -4.70 6.30 -2.46
C GLU A 363 -4.79 6.78 -3.92
N PHE A 364 -3.77 7.50 -4.40
CA PHE A 364 -3.75 8.04 -5.76
C PHE A 364 -2.53 7.59 -6.56
N GLU A 365 -2.68 7.60 -7.89
CA GLU A 365 -1.54 7.79 -8.78
C GLU A 365 -1.44 9.27 -9.12
N ILE A 366 -0.64 10.00 -8.34
CA ILE A 366 -0.42 11.43 -8.57
C ILE A 366 0.47 11.60 -9.80
N GLU A 367 -0.13 12.09 -10.88
CA GLU A 367 0.51 12.32 -12.16
C GLU A 367 1.33 13.60 -12.17
N GLY A 368 0.99 14.58 -11.32
CA GLY A 368 1.84 15.72 -11.04
C GLY A 368 1.09 16.90 -10.45
N PHE A 369 1.85 17.99 -10.29
CA PHE A 369 1.36 19.26 -9.77
C PHE A 369 1.81 20.39 -10.69
N ILE A 370 0.88 21.24 -11.09
CA ILE A 370 1.13 22.42 -11.93
C ILE A 370 0.82 23.65 -11.09
N ALA A 371 1.82 24.48 -10.82
CA ALA A 371 1.60 25.79 -10.20
C ALA A 371 1.04 26.76 -11.24
N SER A 372 -0.26 27.05 -11.20
CA SER A 372 -0.91 28.08 -12.00
C SER A 372 -0.66 29.49 -11.43
N ALA A 373 -1.21 30.53 -12.09
CA ALA A 373 -1.15 31.91 -11.64
C ALA A 373 -1.64 32.03 -10.18
N SER A 374 -0.77 32.51 -9.29
CA SER A 374 -0.99 32.46 -7.84
C SER A 374 -2.08 33.42 -7.35
N GLY A 375 -2.92 32.96 -6.42
CA GLY A 375 -4.08 33.67 -5.88
C GLY A 375 -5.23 33.90 -6.87
N THR A 376 -6.19 34.73 -6.46
CA THR A 376 -7.32 35.19 -7.28
C THR A 376 -7.01 36.50 -8.03
N PRO A 377 -7.81 36.90 -9.05
CA PRO A 377 -7.58 38.16 -9.77
C PRO A 377 -7.51 39.39 -8.85
N GLY A 378 -6.34 40.05 -8.82
CA GLY A 378 -6.10 41.27 -8.04
C GLY A 378 -5.67 41.03 -6.59
N GLU A 379 -5.52 39.78 -6.15
CA GLU A 379 -5.09 39.43 -4.79
C GLU A 379 -3.60 39.70 -4.57
N LEU A 380 -2.77 39.31 -5.54
CA LEU A 380 -1.33 39.55 -5.49
C LEU A 380 -0.94 40.76 -6.36
N PRO A 381 0.09 41.53 -5.96
CA PRO A 381 0.55 42.70 -6.71
C PRO A 381 1.31 42.33 -8.00
N ARG A 382 1.62 41.05 -8.22
CA ARG A 382 2.40 40.57 -9.36
C ARG A 382 1.81 39.26 -9.91
N GLU A 383 1.87 39.13 -11.23
CA GLU A 383 1.56 37.89 -11.96
C GLU A 383 2.72 36.90 -11.77
N ILE A 384 2.51 35.84 -10.98
CA ILE A 384 3.54 34.86 -10.61
C ILE A 384 2.98 33.45 -10.48
N THR A 385 3.84 32.45 -10.58
CA THR A 385 3.60 31.05 -10.18
C THR A 385 4.55 30.69 -9.04
N GLN A 386 4.13 29.88 -8.07
CA GLN A 386 4.97 29.53 -6.90
C GLN A 386 5.21 28.02 -6.73
N PRO A 387 5.78 27.31 -7.73
CA PRO A 387 5.98 25.86 -7.63
C PRO A 387 7.02 25.45 -6.57
N HIS A 388 7.79 26.39 -6.02
CA HIS A 388 8.71 26.11 -4.91
C HIS A 388 7.97 25.74 -3.61
N LEU A 389 6.75 26.27 -3.40
CA LEU A 389 5.91 25.92 -2.25
C LEU A 389 5.41 24.47 -2.33
N ILE A 390 5.14 23.98 -3.53
CA ILE A 390 4.81 22.58 -3.78
C ILE A 390 6.01 21.68 -3.44
N ARG A 391 7.21 22.09 -3.88
CA ARG A 391 8.45 21.35 -3.61
C ARG A 391 8.77 21.30 -2.12
N GLU A 392 8.62 22.42 -1.40
CA GLU A 392 8.78 22.49 0.06
C GLU A 392 7.89 21.46 0.78
N ALA A 393 6.61 21.37 0.42
CA ALA A 393 5.69 20.40 0.99
C ALA A 393 6.08 18.95 0.66
N ILE A 394 6.49 18.67 -0.58
CA ILE A 394 6.93 17.32 -1.00
C ILE A 394 8.24 16.92 -0.29
N GLU A 395 9.16 17.86 -0.08
CA GLU A 395 10.40 17.61 0.67
C GLU A 395 10.11 17.28 2.14
N ALA A 396 9.18 17.99 2.78
CA ALA A 396 8.72 17.64 4.12
C ALA A 396 8.00 16.30 4.17
N TYR A 397 7.19 15.98 3.15
CA TYR A 397 6.60 14.66 2.98
C TYR A 397 7.66 13.56 2.87
N GLY A 398 8.75 13.80 2.13
CA GLY A 398 9.86 12.86 2.01
C GLY A 398 10.52 12.50 3.34
N GLN A 399 10.48 13.41 4.32
CA GLN A 399 11.03 13.17 5.66
C GLN A 399 10.11 12.28 6.53
N VAL A 400 8.80 12.33 6.34
CA VAL A 400 7.82 11.49 7.05
C VAL A 400 7.46 10.19 6.29
N LEU A 401 7.85 10.10 5.02
CA LEU A 401 7.58 8.97 4.13
C LEU A 401 8.02 7.60 4.69
N PRO A 402 9.18 7.44 5.35
CA PRO A 402 9.54 6.17 5.98
C PRO A 402 8.53 5.74 7.05
N SER A 403 7.96 6.68 7.80
CA SER A 403 6.93 6.37 8.79
C SER A 403 5.62 5.97 8.10
N LEU A 404 5.13 6.79 7.17
CA LEU A 404 3.90 6.55 6.40
C LEU A 404 3.88 5.16 5.73
N ARG A 405 5.03 4.72 5.19
CA ARG A 405 5.19 3.41 4.55
C ARG A 405 5.04 2.21 5.47
N ARG A 406 5.15 2.39 6.79
CA ARG A 406 4.86 1.34 7.77
C ARG A 406 3.36 1.12 7.96
N HIS A 407 2.54 2.15 7.70
CA HIS A 407 1.09 2.11 7.91
C HIS A 407 0.34 1.66 6.67
N ALA A 408 0.74 2.13 5.50
CA ALA A 408 0.08 1.77 4.25
C ALA A 408 1.02 1.67 3.06
N PHE A 409 0.67 0.75 2.16
CA PHE A 409 1.35 0.57 0.90
C PHE A 409 0.91 1.61 -0.14
N GLY A 410 1.81 1.90 -1.09
CA GLY A 410 1.49 2.72 -2.26
C GLY A 410 1.94 4.17 -2.17
N PHE A 411 2.42 4.66 -1.02
CA PHE A 411 2.95 6.01 -0.93
C PHE A 411 4.07 6.27 -1.97
N PRO A 412 3.90 7.25 -2.87
CA PRO A 412 4.88 7.53 -3.93
C PRO A 412 6.21 8.04 -3.35
N ASP A 413 7.32 7.79 -4.05
CA ASP A 413 8.60 8.39 -3.69
C ASP A 413 8.53 9.92 -3.81
N ALA A 414 9.04 10.64 -2.82
CA ALA A 414 9.10 12.11 -2.86
C ALA A 414 9.87 12.62 -4.09
N ALA A 415 10.97 11.96 -4.47
CA ALA A 415 11.73 12.29 -5.67
C ALA A 415 10.90 12.13 -6.96
N ALA A 416 10.01 11.13 -7.03
CA ALA A 416 9.12 10.93 -8.17
C ALA A 416 8.05 12.03 -8.24
N LEU A 417 7.53 12.49 -7.10
CA LEU A 417 6.61 13.63 -7.04
C LEU A 417 7.31 14.94 -7.44
N LEU A 418 8.51 15.21 -6.91
CA LEU A 418 9.31 16.40 -7.25
C LEU A 418 9.58 16.51 -8.76
N ALA A 419 9.90 15.37 -9.40
CA ALA A 419 10.14 15.31 -10.84
C ALA A 419 8.91 15.64 -11.70
N ARG A 420 7.71 15.66 -11.11
CA ARG A 420 6.41 15.92 -11.75
C ARG A 420 5.80 17.28 -11.35
N VAL A 421 6.58 18.14 -10.70
CA VAL A 421 6.17 19.54 -10.45
C VAL A 421 6.50 20.38 -11.66
N ARG A 422 5.53 21.16 -12.14
CA ARG A 422 5.62 22.05 -13.31
C ARG A 422 5.15 23.45 -12.98
N SER A 423 5.63 24.44 -13.73
CA SER A 423 5.14 25.82 -13.68
C SER A 423 4.17 26.08 -14.83
N GLY A 424 2.98 26.58 -14.50
CA GLY A 424 1.96 27.01 -15.46
C GLY A 424 2.19 28.43 -15.95
N ASN A 425 1.10 29.08 -16.37
CA ASN A 425 1.11 30.47 -16.79
C ASN A 425 1.03 31.39 -15.56
N PRO A 426 1.96 32.36 -15.37
CA PRO A 426 1.82 33.37 -14.31
C PRO A 426 0.68 34.36 -14.58
N LYS A 427 0.23 34.45 -15.84
CA LYS A 427 -0.88 35.31 -16.26
C LYS A 427 -2.14 34.50 -16.46
N ARG A 428 -3.29 35.09 -16.16
CA ARG A 428 -4.58 34.39 -16.09
C ARG A 428 -5.62 34.92 -17.08
N GLY A 429 -6.53 34.05 -17.46
CA GLY A 429 -7.69 34.37 -18.29
C GLY A 429 -7.43 34.19 -19.78
N TRP A 430 -8.50 34.37 -20.56
CA TRP A 430 -8.53 33.96 -21.96
C TRP A 430 -7.54 34.72 -22.88
N GLY A 431 -7.11 35.92 -22.48
CA GLY A 431 -6.09 36.67 -23.22
C GLY A 431 -4.73 35.97 -23.30
N HIS A 432 -4.52 34.94 -22.47
CA HIS A 432 -3.30 34.13 -22.43
C HIS A 432 -3.56 32.69 -22.91
N VAL A 433 -4.56 32.53 -23.79
CA VAL A 433 -4.87 31.28 -24.50
C VAL A 433 -4.74 31.55 -25.99
N GLY A 434 -3.94 30.74 -26.69
CA GLY A 434 -3.72 30.86 -28.13
C GLY A 434 -2.28 30.61 -28.54
N GLU A 435 -1.96 31.02 -29.77
CA GLU A 435 -0.61 30.89 -30.32
C GLU A 435 0.40 31.69 -29.46
N GLY A 436 1.57 31.10 -29.23
CA GLY A 436 2.62 31.71 -28.39
C GLY A 436 2.39 31.67 -26.87
N ASN A 437 1.29 31.07 -26.38
CA ASN A 437 0.99 30.99 -24.94
C ASN A 437 1.28 29.61 -24.31
N ASP A 438 1.97 28.69 -25.01
CA ASP A 438 2.29 27.37 -24.45
C ASP A 438 3.26 27.45 -23.27
N THR A 439 2.84 26.88 -22.15
CA THR A 439 3.60 26.80 -20.89
C THR A 439 4.13 25.39 -20.64
N GLU A 440 4.99 25.25 -19.65
CA GLU A 440 5.40 23.94 -19.15
C GLU A 440 4.19 23.14 -18.63
N GLY A 441 3.28 23.80 -17.89
CA GLY A 441 2.02 23.22 -17.40
C GLY A 441 1.09 22.71 -18.50
N SER A 442 0.75 23.54 -19.50
CA SER A 442 -0.15 23.15 -20.60
C SER A 442 0.41 21.99 -21.43
N ARG A 443 1.72 21.98 -21.73
CA ARG A 443 2.37 20.83 -22.38
C ARG A 443 2.30 19.57 -21.53
N PHE A 444 2.48 19.69 -20.21
CA PHE A 444 2.42 18.57 -19.29
C PHE A 444 1.01 17.97 -19.14
N ILE A 445 -0.05 18.79 -19.22
CA ILE A 445 -1.44 18.31 -19.28
C ILE A 445 -1.62 17.41 -20.51
N ILE A 446 -1.14 17.87 -21.68
CA ILE A 446 -1.22 17.12 -22.94
C ILE A 446 -0.47 15.79 -22.81
N GLU A 447 0.79 15.83 -22.37
CA GLU A 447 1.63 14.64 -22.18
C GLU A 447 0.96 13.62 -21.25
N THR A 448 0.44 14.09 -20.11
CA THR A 448 -0.16 13.24 -19.08
C THR A 448 -1.45 12.57 -19.57
N ALA A 449 -2.31 13.34 -20.25
CA ALA A 449 -3.54 12.81 -20.85
C ALA A 449 -3.25 11.91 -22.07
N ASP A 450 -2.08 12.04 -22.70
CA ASP A 450 -1.67 11.18 -23.82
C ASP A 450 -1.07 9.84 -23.45
N ARG A 451 -0.73 9.64 -22.18
CA ARG A 451 -0.26 8.35 -21.68
C ARG A 451 -1.27 7.25 -21.98
N ARG A 452 -0.75 6.11 -22.44
CA ARG A 452 -1.54 4.90 -22.73
C ARG A 452 -1.98 4.24 -21.42
N ASP A 453 -3.02 4.81 -20.83
CA ASP A 453 -3.68 4.28 -19.64
C ASP A 453 -5.20 4.33 -19.87
N PRO A 454 -5.93 3.21 -19.71
CA PRO A 454 -7.38 3.19 -19.92
C PRO A 454 -8.16 3.89 -18.81
N ARG A 455 -7.54 4.18 -17.65
CA ARG A 455 -8.20 4.90 -16.55
C ARG A 455 -8.31 6.38 -16.88
N THR A 456 -9.48 6.95 -16.59
CA THR A 456 -9.72 8.40 -16.63
C THR A 456 -8.71 9.14 -15.76
N LEU A 457 -8.11 10.19 -16.32
CA LEU A 457 -7.32 11.15 -15.56
C LEU A 457 -8.25 12.16 -14.88
N HIS A 458 -8.14 12.33 -13.58
CA HIS A 458 -8.83 13.39 -12.84
C HIS A 458 -7.93 14.62 -12.79
N ILE A 459 -8.40 15.72 -13.37
CA ILE A 459 -7.73 17.03 -13.31
C ILE A 459 -8.46 17.87 -12.27
N ALA A 460 -7.82 18.12 -11.13
CA ALA A 460 -8.30 19.00 -10.08
C ALA A 460 -7.73 20.40 -10.29
N ILE A 461 -8.60 21.38 -10.48
CA ILE A 461 -8.23 22.80 -10.58
C ILE A 461 -8.61 23.47 -9.27
N TRP A 462 -7.59 23.77 -8.48
CA TRP A 462 -7.70 24.49 -7.21
C TRP A 462 -7.76 25.99 -7.51
N GLY A 463 -6.89 26.46 -8.41
CA GLY A 463 -6.83 27.84 -8.86
C GLY A 463 -7.46 28.11 -10.22
N GLY A 464 -6.62 28.50 -11.18
CA GLY A 464 -7.05 28.99 -12.49
C GLY A 464 -7.04 27.94 -13.61
N GLN A 465 -7.95 28.09 -14.58
CA GLN A 465 -8.11 27.15 -15.70
C GLN A 465 -7.22 27.47 -16.93
N THR A 466 -6.45 28.55 -16.90
CA THR A 466 -5.71 29.07 -18.07
C THR A 466 -4.82 28.02 -18.75
N ASP A 467 -4.06 27.24 -17.99
CA ASP A 467 -3.19 26.19 -18.56
C ASP A 467 -3.97 25.04 -19.19
N LEU A 468 -5.13 24.68 -18.64
CA LEU A 468 -6.04 23.69 -19.25
C LEU A 468 -6.61 24.25 -20.57
N ALA A 469 -7.07 25.50 -20.56
CA ALA A 469 -7.59 26.16 -21.77
C ALA A 469 -6.53 26.20 -22.88
N GLN A 470 -5.28 26.51 -22.53
CA GLN A 470 -4.15 26.47 -23.47
C GLN A 470 -3.89 25.06 -24.00
N ALA A 471 -3.90 24.03 -23.14
CA ALA A 471 -3.72 22.65 -23.56
C ALA A 471 -4.81 22.20 -24.55
N LEU A 472 -6.07 22.52 -24.28
CA LEU A 472 -7.20 22.24 -25.16
C LEU A 472 -7.07 22.97 -26.51
N TRP A 473 -6.68 24.24 -26.48
CA TRP A 473 -6.45 25.05 -27.68
C TRP A 473 -5.35 24.43 -28.55
N ARG A 474 -4.20 24.10 -27.96
CA ARG A 474 -3.05 23.52 -28.65
C ARG A 474 -3.39 22.16 -29.26
N VAL A 475 -4.05 21.28 -28.53
CA VAL A 475 -4.47 19.97 -29.05
C VAL A 475 -5.41 20.12 -30.25
N ARG A 476 -6.38 21.04 -30.18
CA ARG A 476 -7.30 21.29 -31.30
C ARG A 476 -6.58 21.88 -32.51
N ALA A 477 -5.66 22.82 -32.29
CA ALA A 477 -4.85 23.43 -33.35
C ALA A 477 -3.96 22.38 -34.05
N ASP A 478 -3.29 21.51 -33.29
CA ASP A 478 -2.31 20.56 -33.82
C ASP A 478 -2.95 19.29 -34.40
N ARG A 479 -4.06 18.81 -33.81
CA ARG A 479 -4.65 17.50 -34.12
C ARG A 479 -6.02 17.59 -34.78
N GLY A 480 -6.53 18.80 -34.98
CA GLY A 480 -7.88 19.05 -35.49
C GLY A 480 -8.99 18.56 -34.56
N GLU A 481 -10.23 18.71 -35.02
CA GLU A 481 -11.44 18.37 -34.26
C GLU A 481 -11.50 16.90 -33.81
N ALA A 482 -11.10 15.97 -34.66
CA ALA A 482 -11.11 14.55 -34.34
C ALA A 482 -10.12 14.21 -33.22
N GLY A 483 -8.90 14.78 -33.28
CA GLY A 483 -7.88 14.61 -32.26
C GLY A 483 -8.30 15.24 -30.92
N TYR A 484 -8.90 16.43 -30.96
CA TYR A 484 -9.50 17.08 -29.80
C TYR A 484 -10.57 16.20 -29.13
N ARG A 485 -11.54 15.69 -29.89
CA ARG A 485 -12.61 14.83 -29.35
C ARG A 485 -12.06 13.54 -28.73
N ALA A 486 -11.00 12.97 -29.31
CA ALA A 486 -10.34 11.80 -28.73
C ALA A 486 -9.59 12.15 -27.42
N PHE A 487 -9.01 13.35 -27.34
CA PHE A 487 -8.26 13.84 -26.19
C PHE A 487 -9.15 14.10 -24.97
N VAL A 488 -10.26 14.85 -25.12
CA VAL A 488 -11.13 15.23 -24.00
C VAL A 488 -11.88 14.06 -23.36
N ARG A 489 -11.94 12.89 -24.02
CA ARG A 489 -12.54 11.67 -23.45
C ARG A 489 -11.63 10.96 -22.44
N ARG A 490 -10.37 11.40 -22.29
CA ARG A 490 -9.37 10.73 -21.44
C ARG A 490 -9.31 11.27 -20.03
N PHE A 491 -9.96 12.40 -19.77
CA PHE A 491 -9.91 13.06 -18.47
C PHE A 491 -11.25 13.68 -18.10
N ARG A 492 -11.40 13.92 -16.80
CA ARG A 492 -12.50 14.66 -16.19
C ARG A 492 -11.91 15.81 -15.39
N VAL A 493 -12.55 16.97 -15.46
CA VAL A 493 -12.10 18.17 -14.75
C VAL A 493 -13.00 18.44 -13.56
N TYR A 494 -12.41 18.70 -12.40
CA TYR A 494 -13.09 19.25 -11.23
C TYR A 494 -12.51 20.64 -10.96
N ASP A 495 -13.33 21.68 -11.13
CA ASP A 495 -12.96 23.09 -11.02
C ASP A 495 -13.59 23.75 -9.79
N ILE A 496 -12.76 24.39 -8.98
CA ILE A 496 -13.14 25.10 -7.76
C ILE A 496 -13.41 26.58 -8.08
N ASP A 497 -14.68 26.99 -7.99
CA ASP A 497 -15.16 28.38 -8.05
C ASP A 497 -14.91 29.17 -9.37
N ASP A 498 -14.29 28.55 -10.39
CA ASP A 498 -13.94 29.20 -11.66
C ASP A 498 -13.13 30.50 -11.45
N GLN A 499 -11.92 30.34 -10.91
CA GLN A 499 -11.14 31.46 -10.38
C GLN A 499 -10.58 32.41 -11.46
N ASP A 500 -10.33 31.93 -12.68
CA ASP A 500 -9.92 32.81 -13.80
C ASP A 500 -11.12 33.44 -14.54
N ARG A 501 -12.36 33.07 -14.17
CA ARG A 501 -13.61 33.56 -14.78
C ARG A 501 -13.72 33.24 -16.27
N ILE A 502 -13.27 32.05 -16.64
CA ILE A 502 -13.28 31.57 -18.03
C ILE A 502 -14.05 30.27 -18.24
N ALA A 503 -14.63 29.65 -17.21
CA ALA A 503 -15.31 28.35 -17.35
C ALA A 503 -16.43 28.37 -18.40
N GLU A 504 -17.28 29.41 -18.41
CA GLU A 504 -18.34 29.58 -19.41
C GLU A 504 -17.80 29.72 -20.84
N ARG A 505 -16.61 30.30 -21.03
CA ARG A 505 -15.99 30.39 -22.35
C ARG A 505 -15.31 29.08 -22.73
N LEU A 506 -14.59 28.47 -21.78
CA LEU A 506 -13.91 27.19 -21.93
C LEU A 506 -14.87 26.12 -22.45
N TRP A 507 -16.04 25.98 -21.82
CA TRP A 507 -16.99 24.95 -22.21
C TRP A 507 -17.64 25.23 -23.59
N ALA A 508 -17.78 26.51 -23.95
CA ALA A 508 -18.47 26.93 -25.16
C ALA A 508 -17.55 26.73 -26.37
N GLU A 509 -16.26 26.99 -26.16
CA GLU A 509 -15.19 26.80 -27.13
C GLU A 509 -14.79 25.32 -27.27
N PHE A 510 -14.94 24.52 -26.20
CA PHE A 510 -14.51 23.12 -26.16
C PHE A 510 -15.68 22.18 -25.78
N PRO A 511 -16.63 21.95 -26.71
CA PRO A 511 -17.80 21.10 -26.45
C PRO A 511 -17.43 19.62 -26.28
N GLY A 512 -18.05 18.97 -25.30
CA GLY A 512 -17.80 17.55 -24.98
C GLY A 512 -16.78 17.33 -23.86
N LEU A 513 -16.24 18.41 -23.27
CA LEU A 513 -15.44 18.37 -22.06
C LEU A 513 -16.28 17.88 -20.86
N ASP A 514 -15.82 16.84 -20.19
CA ASP A 514 -16.45 16.36 -18.96
C ASP A 514 -15.99 17.20 -17.77
N TYR A 515 -16.81 18.19 -17.41
CA TYR A 515 -16.44 19.30 -16.56
C TYR A 515 -17.38 19.45 -15.36
N LEU A 516 -16.82 19.39 -14.15
CA LEU A 516 -17.50 19.55 -12.88
C LEU A 516 -17.10 20.91 -12.31
N LEU A 517 -18.07 21.83 -12.23
CA LEU A 517 -17.84 23.16 -11.69
C LEU A 517 -18.48 23.24 -10.30
N ALA A 518 -17.62 23.22 -9.27
CA ALA A 518 -18.00 23.40 -7.89
C ALA A 518 -18.15 24.89 -7.58
N LYS A 519 -19.35 25.43 -7.77
CA LYS A 519 -19.64 26.87 -7.69
C LYS A 519 -21.12 27.09 -7.41
N ALA A 520 -21.40 28.03 -6.50
CA ALA A 520 -22.76 28.46 -6.23
C ALA A 520 -23.46 28.91 -7.53
N ALA A 521 -24.74 28.56 -7.68
CA ALA A 521 -25.49 28.95 -8.86
C ALA A 521 -25.54 30.49 -9.02
N PRO A 522 -25.58 31.01 -10.27
CA PRO A 522 -25.66 32.45 -10.51
C PRO A 522 -26.80 33.12 -9.71
N GLY A 523 -26.51 34.25 -9.08
CA GLY A 523 -27.47 35.00 -8.26
C GLY A 523 -27.71 34.43 -6.85
N ARG A 524 -27.12 33.28 -6.51
CA ARG A 524 -27.10 32.75 -5.13
C ARG A 524 -25.90 33.29 -4.36
N ASP A 525 -25.94 33.16 -3.05
CA ASP A 525 -24.82 33.49 -2.18
C ASP A 525 -23.63 32.55 -2.48
N LYS A 526 -22.45 33.11 -2.75
CA LYS A 526 -21.23 32.33 -3.00
C LYS A 526 -20.89 31.33 -1.89
N ARG A 527 -21.33 31.61 -0.65
CA ARG A 527 -21.15 30.74 0.54
C ARG A 527 -21.95 29.44 0.46
N GLU A 528 -22.82 29.29 -0.53
CA GLU A 528 -23.54 28.04 -0.81
C GLU A 528 -22.75 27.08 -1.69
N GLY A 529 -21.67 27.54 -2.33
CA GLY A 529 -20.83 26.71 -3.18
C GLY A 529 -20.37 25.45 -2.45
N MET A 530 -20.54 24.31 -3.10
CA MET A 530 -20.42 22.99 -2.49
C MET A 530 -19.06 22.76 -1.81
N TYR A 531 -17.98 23.17 -2.49
CA TYR A 531 -16.62 23.03 -1.98
C TYR A 531 -16.40 23.71 -0.61
N ARG A 532 -17.18 24.76 -0.32
CA ARG A 532 -17.10 25.47 0.97
C ARG A 532 -17.63 24.66 2.14
N GLY A 533 -18.30 23.53 1.89
CA GLY A 533 -18.61 22.54 2.91
C GLY A 533 -17.36 22.01 3.61
N MET A 534 -16.17 22.17 3.03
CA MET A 534 -14.90 21.85 3.70
C MET A 534 -14.62 22.73 4.93
N TYR A 535 -15.25 23.90 5.06
CA TYR A 535 -15.04 24.79 6.22
C TYR A 535 -16.28 25.56 6.70
N LEU A 536 -17.42 25.42 6.02
CA LEU A 536 -18.73 25.94 6.42
C LEU A 536 -19.71 24.79 6.64
N GLY A 537 -20.70 24.98 7.52
CA GLY A 537 -21.66 23.93 7.86
C GLY A 537 -21.04 22.76 8.63
N GLY A 538 -21.90 21.81 9.04
CA GLY A 538 -21.48 20.69 9.90
C GLY A 538 -20.89 21.17 11.23
N ASP A 539 -20.06 20.33 11.85
CA ASP A 539 -19.38 20.66 13.11
C ASP A 539 -18.13 21.53 12.88
N LEU A 540 -18.26 22.83 13.11
CA LEU A 540 -17.15 23.76 12.92
C LEU A 540 -16.03 23.61 13.95
N ALA A 541 -16.24 22.96 15.10
CA ALA A 541 -15.18 22.77 16.11
C ALA A 541 -13.99 21.98 15.54
N LEU A 542 -14.27 21.05 14.60
CA LEU A 542 -13.26 20.27 13.88
C LEU A 542 -12.45 21.09 12.87
N THR A 543 -12.77 22.37 12.68
CA THR A 543 -12.01 23.31 11.82
C THR A 543 -11.22 24.34 12.63
N SER A 544 -11.26 24.22 13.96
CA SER A 544 -10.61 25.16 14.87
C SER A 544 -9.09 25.04 14.84
N LEU A 545 -8.41 26.13 15.19
CA LEU A 545 -6.96 26.11 15.39
C LEU A 545 -6.57 25.12 16.51
N ALA A 546 -7.39 25.01 17.56
CA ALA A 546 -7.14 24.05 18.63
C ALA A 546 -7.14 22.60 18.13
N TRP A 547 -8.10 22.24 17.25
CA TRP A 547 -8.13 20.93 16.61
C TRP A 547 -6.91 20.73 15.68
N LEU A 548 -6.59 21.72 14.85
CA LEU A 548 -5.42 21.67 13.97
C LEU A 548 -4.12 21.52 14.75
N ASP A 549 -3.92 22.28 15.83
CA ASP A 549 -2.71 22.21 16.64
C ASP A 549 -2.60 20.86 17.35
N ALA A 550 -3.72 20.30 17.83
CA ALA A 550 -3.75 19.01 18.50
C ALA A 550 -3.51 17.82 17.56
N HIS A 551 -4.03 17.87 16.32
CA HIS A 551 -4.15 16.67 15.48
C HIS A 551 -3.40 16.75 14.14
N VAL A 552 -2.85 17.91 13.77
CA VAL A 552 -2.22 18.11 12.45
C VAL A 552 -0.87 18.80 12.57
N ARG A 553 -0.78 19.91 13.33
CA ARG A 553 0.40 20.77 13.32
C ARG A 553 1.43 20.37 14.36
N THR A 554 1.03 20.35 15.63
CA THR A 554 1.99 20.18 16.74
C THR A 554 2.30 18.70 16.92
N GLY A 555 3.58 18.32 16.88
CA GLY A 555 4.01 16.95 17.15
C GLY A 555 3.85 15.94 16.00
N HIS A 556 3.39 16.37 14.82
CA HIS A 556 3.13 15.47 13.67
C HIS A 556 4.19 15.62 12.55
N GLY A 557 5.42 15.91 12.93
CA GLY A 557 6.58 15.95 12.02
C GLY A 557 6.68 17.22 11.15
N PRO A 558 7.70 17.27 10.27
CA PRO A 558 7.98 18.45 9.45
C PRO A 558 6.84 18.79 8.47
N LEU A 559 6.09 17.79 7.99
CA LEU A 559 4.95 18.02 7.11
C LEU A 559 3.80 18.72 7.85
N GLY A 560 3.48 18.29 9.08
CA GLY A 560 2.47 18.94 9.93
C GLY A 560 2.84 20.37 10.29
N ALA A 561 4.13 20.63 10.58
CA ALA A 561 4.63 21.96 10.91
C ALA A 561 4.45 23.00 9.76
N LEU A 562 4.40 22.53 8.50
CA LEU A 562 4.16 23.38 7.34
C LEU A 562 2.68 23.73 7.12
N TYR A 563 1.75 23.09 7.81
CA TYR A 563 0.31 23.31 7.63
C TYR A 563 -0.07 24.70 8.16
N PRO A 564 -0.52 25.68 7.35
CA PRO A 564 -0.77 27.05 7.83
C PRO A 564 -1.85 27.16 8.92
N PRO A 565 -1.67 28.02 9.96
CA PRO A 565 -2.61 28.10 11.08
C PRO A 565 -3.81 29.01 10.84
N LYS A 566 -3.77 29.86 9.81
CA LYS A 566 -4.72 30.95 9.64
C LYS A 566 -5.05 31.16 8.16
N THR A 567 -6.33 31.40 7.89
CA THR A 567 -6.90 31.69 6.56
C THR A 567 -8.23 32.44 6.73
N TRP A 568 -8.86 32.86 5.62
CA TRP A 568 -10.14 33.54 5.63
C TRP A 568 -11.32 32.56 5.41
N THR A 569 -12.12 32.33 6.46
CA THR A 569 -13.20 31.33 6.46
C THR A 569 -14.59 31.88 6.73
N ALA A 570 -14.80 33.20 6.67
CA ALA A 570 -16.07 33.80 7.11
C ALA A 570 -17.31 33.16 6.42
N PRO A 571 -18.40 32.86 7.16
CA PRO A 571 -18.67 33.22 8.56
C PRO A 571 -18.16 32.22 9.62
N ASN A 572 -17.38 31.19 9.26
CA ASN A 572 -16.78 30.30 10.26
C ASN A 572 -15.87 31.13 11.20
N PRO A 573 -16.11 31.10 12.52
CA PRO A 573 -15.43 31.98 13.48
C PRO A 573 -13.98 31.59 13.75
N HIS A 574 -13.53 30.41 13.32
CA HIS A 574 -12.20 29.90 13.66
C HIS A 574 -11.08 30.48 12.80
N GLY A 575 -11.33 30.81 11.53
CA GLY A 575 -10.32 31.42 10.65
C GLY A 575 -9.05 30.58 10.47
N ALA A 576 -9.15 29.24 10.55
CA ALA A 576 -8.00 28.35 10.68
C ALA A 576 -7.91 27.28 9.58
N LEU A 577 -8.89 26.37 9.48
CA LEU A 577 -8.95 25.39 8.39
C LEU A 577 -9.91 25.88 7.29
N LYS A 578 -9.42 26.03 6.06
CA LYS A 578 -10.23 26.33 4.87
C LYS A 578 -10.25 25.16 3.90
N GLU A 579 -9.08 24.77 3.38
CA GLU A 579 -8.92 23.65 2.44
C GLU A 579 -9.99 23.63 1.32
N GLY A 580 -10.31 24.79 0.74
CA GLY A 580 -11.42 24.90 -0.20
C GLY A 580 -11.31 23.95 -1.39
N ASP A 581 -10.09 23.53 -1.71
CA ASP A 581 -9.78 22.71 -2.89
C ASP A 581 -9.81 21.21 -2.61
N SER A 582 -9.70 20.79 -1.35
CA SER A 582 -9.69 19.38 -0.96
C SER A 582 -10.87 18.56 -1.51
N PRO A 583 -12.11 19.09 -1.60
CA PRO A 583 -13.24 18.41 -2.25
C PRO A 583 -12.94 17.90 -3.67
N SER A 584 -12.09 18.58 -4.45
CA SER A 584 -11.77 18.21 -5.84
C SER A 584 -11.09 16.84 -5.97
N TRP A 585 -10.33 16.41 -4.96
CA TRP A 585 -9.70 15.09 -4.94
C TRP A 585 -10.36 14.14 -3.95
N LEU A 586 -11.02 14.63 -2.88
CA LEU A 586 -11.90 13.82 -2.04
C LEU A 586 -13.05 13.21 -2.85
N TYR A 587 -13.48 13.85 -3.93
CA TYR A 587 -14.40 13.31 -4.94
C TYR A 587 -13.95 11.94 -5.48
N ALA A 588 -12.65 11.79 -5.73
CA ALA A 588 -12.07 10.60 -6.32
C ALA A 588 -11.49 9.62 -5.27
N LEU A 589 -11.50 9.97 -3.98
CA LEU A 589 -10.93 9.14 -2.93
C LEU A 589 -11.74 7.83 -2.77
N PRO A 590 -11.11 6.64 -2.87
CA PRO A 590 -11.81 5.36 -2.93
C PRO A 590 -12.23 4.86 -1.54
N VAL A 591 -13.03 5.65 -0.81
CA VAL A 591 -13.61 5.28 0.50
C VAL A 591 -14.81 4.32 0.39
N GLY A 592 -15.20 3.97 -0.84
CA GLY A 592 -16.30 3.05 -1.16
C GLY A 592 -17.70 3.69 -1.14
N LEU A 593 -17.78 5.02 -1.02
CA LEU A 593 -19.04 5.77 -0.98
C LEU A 593 -19.53 6.18 -2.38
N GLY A 594 -18.66 6.74 -3.21
CA GLY A 594 -18.98 7.27 -4.54
C GLY A 594 -18.28 6.50 -5.67
N ASP A 595 -18.66 6.81 -6.91
CA ASP A 595 -17.96 6.39 -8.12
C ASP A 595 -17.50 7.66 -8.86
N PRO A 596 -16.19 7.87 -9.08
CA PRO A 596 -15.69 9.03 -9.80
C PRO A 596 -16.14 9.14 -11.26
N ALA A 597 -16.81 8.11 -11.81
CA ALA A 597 -17.50 8.15 -13.10
C ALA A 597 -18.94 8.69 -13.01
N ARG A 598 -19.53 8.77 -11.80
CA ARG A 598 -20.90 9.20 -11.50
C ARG A 598 -20.93 10.46 -10.63
N PRO A 599 -20.82 11.68 -11.21
CA PRO A 599 -20.88 12.94 -10.45
C PRO A 599 -22.22 13.14 -9.76
N ASP A 600 -23.26 12.49 -10.25
CA ASP A 600 -24.61 12.47 -9.70
C ASP A 600 -24.75 11.66 -8.42
N TRP A 601 -23.70 10.97 -7.99
CA TRP A 601 -23.68 10.20 -6.74
C TRP A 601 -22.98 10.96 -5.62
N LEU A 602 -23.44 10.74 -4.37
CA LEU A 602 -22.76 11.28 -3.19
C LEU A 602 -21.33 10.74 -3.08
N SER A 603 -20.40 11.65 -2.79
CA SER A 603 -19.01 11.39 -2.45
C SER A 603 -18.56 12.35 -1.35
N TRP A 604 -17.36 12.17 -0.79
CA TRP A 604 -16.77 13.17 0.12
C TRP A 604 -16.45 14.50 -0.56
N GLY A 605 -16.25 14.50 -1.88
CA GLY A 605 -16.15 15.70 -2.70
C GLY A 605 -17.51 16.31 -3.08
N GLY A 606 -18.61 15.77 -2.59
CA GLY A 606 -19.96 16.24 -2.86
C GLY A 606 -20.63 15.54 -4.04
N ARG A 607 -21.68 16.18 -4.57
CA ARG A 607 -22.58 15.65 -5.62
C ARG A 607 -22.98 16.74 -6.59
N PHE A 608 -23.11 16.36 -7.86
CA PHE A 608 -23.42 17.27 -8.95
C PHE A 608 -24.70 16.88 -9.67
N VAL A 609 -25.31 17.85 -10.33
CA VAL A 609 -26.38 17.63 -11.29
C VAL A 609 -25.94 18.09 -12.68
N ARG A 610 -26.32 17.32 -13.70
CA ARG A 610 -26.03 17.68 -15.08
C ARG A 610 -26.97 18.82 -15.48
N SER A 611 -26.42 19.97 -15.85
CA SER A 611 -27.26 21.01 -16.46
C SER A 611 -27.66 20.60 -17.90
N PRO A 612 -28.81 21.05 -18.45
CA PRO A 612 -29.24 20.68 -19.80
C PRO A 612 -28.23 21.11 -20.86
N GLY A 613 -27.66 20.14 -21.61
CA GLY A 613 -26.54 20.38 -22.54
C GLY A 613 -25.22 20.77 -21.86
N GLY A 614 -25.23 20.79 -20.51
CA GLY A 614 -24.45 21.48 -19.47
C GLY A 614 -23.15 20.87 -18.95
N PRO A 615 -22.29 21.64 -18.23
CA PRO A 615 -21.35 21.01 -17.33
C PRO A 615 -22.11 20.47 -16.12
N TRP A 616 -21.42 19.71 -15.30
CA TRP A 616 -21.92 19.33 -13.98
C TRP A 616 -21.83 20.53 -13.04
N ARG A 617 -22.90 20.78 -12.29
CA ARG A 617 -23.03 21.88 -11.33
C ARG A 617 -23.36 21.34 -9.95
N ASP A 618 -23.09 22.12 -8.91
CA ASP A 618 -23.47 21.80 -7.54
C ASP A 618 -24.93 21.31 -7.47
N ALA A 619 -25.13 20.18 -6.80
CA ALA A 619 -26.47 19.71 -6.49
C ALA A 619 -27.18 20.64 -5.47
N PRO A 620 -28.52 20.59 -5.34
CA PRO A 620 -29.29 21.50 -4.48
C PRO A 620 -28.87 21.53 -3.00
N GLU A 621 -28.22 20.48 -2.50
CA GLU A 621 -27.65 20.41 -1.15
C GLU A 621 -26.54 21.44 -0.92
N GLY A 622 -25.89 21.93 -1.99
CA GLY A 622 -24.79 22.87 -1.93
C GLY A 622 -23.69 22.37 -0.98
N ARG A 623 -23.19 23.26 -0.11
CA ARG A 623 -22.14 22.95 0.87
C ARG A 623 -22.44 21.74 1.77
N ASP A 624 -23.70 21.41 2.02
CA ASP A 624 -24.06 20.31 2.92
C ASP A 624 -23.79 18.92 2.29
N ALA A 625 -23.56 18.86 0.96
CA ALA A 625 -23.09 17.65 0.28
C ALA A 625 -21.66 17.26 0.70
N VAL A 626 -20.86 18.22 1.17
CA VAL A 626 -19.48 18.01 1.66
C VAL A 626 -19.44 18.05 3.20
N ALA A 627 -20.08 19.06 3.81
CA ALA A 627 -19.96 19.31 5.26
C ALA A 627 -20.44 18.13 6.13
N ARG A 628 -21.39 17.33 5.63
CA ARG A 628 -21.90 16.13 6.33
C ARG A 628 -20.81 15.08 6.58
N TRP A 629 -19.76 15.05 5.77
CA TRP A 629 -18.68 14.06 5.87
C TRP A 629 -17.53 14.53 6.77
N ARG A 630 -17.62 15.74 7.34
CA ARG A 630 -16.54 16.36 8.12
C ARG A 630 -16.01 15.49 9.24
N PRO A 631 -16.84 14.87 10.09
CA PRO A 631 -16.29 13.97 11.11
C PRO A 631 -15.42 12.86 10.51
N ALA A 632 -15.88 12.20 9.45
CA ALA A 632 -15.15 11.09 8.83
C ALA A 632 -13.82 11.52 8.19
N PHE A 633 -13.82 12.58 7.36
CA PHE A 633 -12.58 13.01 6.72
C PHE A 633 -11.61 13.74 7.67
N GLN A 634 -12.09 14.28 8.80
CA GLN A 634 -11.22 14.85 9.84
C GLN A 634 -10.57 13.77 10.69
N ASN A 635 -11.32 12.73 11.07
CA ASN A 635 -10.75 11.58 11.75
C ASN A 635 -9.69 10.89 10.88
N GLU A 636 -9.97 10.71 9.58
CA GLU A 636 -8.98 10.13 8.67
C GLU A 636 -7.74 11.01 8.50
N PHE A 637 -7.90 12.34 8.51
CA PHE A 637 -6.75 13.23 8.47
C PHE A 637 -5.92 13.19 9.74
N GLN A 638 -6.55 13.20 10.92
CA GLN A 638 -5.86 13.02 12.19
C GLN A 638 -5.06 11.71 12.21
N ALA A 639 -5.70 10.57 11.88
CA ALA A 639 -5.02 9.28 11.87
C ALA A 639 -3.81 9.26 10.90
N ARG A 640 -3.96 9.84 9.70
CA ARG A 640 -2.87 9.93 8.72
C ARG A 640 -1.77 10.90 9.11
N MET A 641 -2.07 11.93 9.90
CA MET A 641 -1.06 12.77 10.51
C MET A 641 -0.34 12.01 11.64
N ASP A 642 -1.04 11.19 12.42
CA ASP A 642 -0.43 10.29 13.41
C ASP A 642 0.55 9.32 12.74
N TRP A 643 0.23 8.79 11.55
CA TRP A 643 1.11 7.92 10.77
C TRP A 643 2.46 8.57 10.40
N CYS A 644 2.54 9.91 10.40
CA CYS A 644 3.79 10.62 10.13
C CYS A 644 4.84 10.42 11.24
N VAL A 645 4.41 10.09 12.46
CA VAL A 645 5.28 10.10 13.66
C VAL A 645 5.16 8.86 14.53
N ARG A 646 4.03 8.15 14.50
CA ARG A 646 3.78 6.96 15.32
C ARG A 646 4.16 5.68 14.55
N PRO A 647 4.46 4.57 15.25
CA PRO A 647 4.48 3.24 14.64
C PRO A 647 3.06 2.71 14.38
N PRO A 648 2.87 1.65 13.56
CA PRO A 648 1.56 1.06 13.26
C PRO A 648 0.70 0.77 14.50
N GLY A 649 1.20 0.04 15.50
CA GLY A 649 0.45 -0.21 16.74
C GLY A 649 0.14 1.02 17.61
N GLY A 650 0.56 2.24 17.22
CA GLY A 650 0.28 3.49 17.93
C GLY A 650 -0.69 4.45 17.20
N ALA A 651 -1.22 4.05 16.05
CA ALA A 651 -2.17 4.85 15.27
C ALA A 651 -3.24 3.95 14.63
N ASN A 652 -4.45 4.48 14.46
CA ASN A 652 -5.56 3.74 13.87
C ASN A 652 -5.46 3.63 12.34
N HIS A 653 -6.03 2.59 11.75
CA HIS A 653 -6.14 2.37 10.31
C HIS A 653 -7.58 2.03 9.90
N PRO A 654 -8.01 2.44 8.69
CA PRO A 654 -9.40 2.25 8.28
C PRO A 654 -9.81 0.77 8.21
N PRO A 655 -11.06 0.43 8.60
CA PRO A 655 -11.56 -0.93 8.48
C PRO A 655 -11.72 -1.32 7.00
N ALA A 656 -11.60 -2.60 6.69
CA ALA A 656 -11.92 -3.15 5.38
C ALA A 656 -13.39 -3.55 5.31
N ALA A 657 -14.22 -2.76 4.62
CA ALA A 657 -15.65 -3.03 4.46
C ALA A 657 -15.95 -4.00 3.29
N VAL A 658 -16.56 -5.13 3.62
CA VAL A 658 -17.03 -6.16 2.67
C VAL A 658 -18.54 -6.02 2.49
N LEU A 659 -19.05 -6.26 1.28
CA LEU A 659 -20.47 -6.26 0.97
C LEU A 659 -20.78 -7.48 0.10
N ASP A 660 -21.57 -8.41 0.62
CA ASP A 660 -21.92 -9.69 0.00
C ASP A 660 -20.72 -10.48 -0.52
N GLY A 661 -19.65 -10.53 0.28
CA GLY A 661 -18.40 -11.23 -0.03
C GLY A 661 -17.46 -10.51 -1.01
N ASP A 662 -17.90 -9.40 -1.62
CA ASP A 662 -17.03 -8.55 -2.42
C ASP A 662 -16.23 -7.63 -1.49
N ALA A 663 -14.90 -7.56 -1.63
CA ALA A 663 -14.00 -6.69 -0.87
C ALA A 663 -13.36 -5.56 -1.72
N SER A 664 -13.75 -5.41 -2.98
CA SER A 664 -13.05 -4.61 -4.00
C SER A 664 -13.34 -3.10 -3.97
N CYS A 665 -14.03 -2.60 -2.93
CA CYS A 665 -14.61 -1.25 -2.83
C CYS A 665 -15.50 -0.83 -4.02
N ARG A 666 -15.81 -1.75 -4.94
CA ARG A 666 -16.69 -1.51 -6.07
C ARG A 666 -18.13 -1.44 -5.62
N VAL A 667 -18.91 -0.76 -6.47
CA VAL A 667 -20.35 -0.68 -6.37
C VAL A 667 -20.91 -2.06 -6.67
N LEU A 668 -21.72 -2.58 -5.75
CA LEU A 668 -22.40 -3.85 -5.92
C LEU A 668 -23.70 -3.62 -6.71
N GLU A 669 -23.79 -4.17 -7.92
CA GLU A 669 -25.00 -4.12 -8.72
C GLU A 669 -25.92 -5.27 -8.32
N VAL A 670 -27.15 -4.95 -7.89
CA VAL A 670 -28.13 -5.92 -7.40
C VAL A 670 -29.41 -5.80 -8.22
N GLU A 671 -29.93 -6.92 -8.69
CA GLU A 671 -31.24 -6.96 -9.33
C GLU A 671 -32.27 -7.58 -8.39
N ALA A 672 -33.38 -6.89 -8.19
CA ALA A 672 -34.45 -7.35 -7.30
C ALA A 672 -35.82 -7.05 -7.90
N LYS A 673 -36.80 -7.92 -7.66
CA LYS A 673 -38.17 -7.69 -8.12
C LYS A 673 -38.84 -6.61 -7.27
N ALA A 674 -39.60 -5.70 -7.89
CA ALA A 674 -40.44 -4.77 -7.14
C ALA A 674 -41.44 -5.52 -6.24
N GLY A 675 -41.57 -5.08 -4.98
CA GLY A 675 -42.37 -5.77 -3.95
C GLY A 675 -41.69 -6.98 -3.30
N SER A 676 -40.39 -7.19 -3.54
CA SER A 676 -39.59 -8.25 -2.91
C SER A 676 -38.56 -7.69 -1.91
N TRP A 677 -37.70 -8.57 -1.39
CA TRP A 677 -36.63 -8.21 -0.47
C TRP A 677 -35.27 -8.39 -1.14
N ALA A 678 -34.43 -7.37 -1.08
CA ALA A 678 -33.00 -7.47 -1.36
C ALA A 678 -32.25 -7.55 -0.02
N ARG A 679 -31.39 -8.55 0.16
CA ARG A 679 -30.64 -8.77 1.40
C ARG A 679 -29.16 -8.50 1.17
N PHE A 680 -28.50 -8.00 2.20
CA PHE A 680 -27.10 -7.60 2.19
C PHE A 680 -26.41 -8.12 3.45
N SER A 681 -25.12 -8.39 3.32
CA SER A 681 -24.25 -8.79 4.41
C SER A 681 -22.92 -8.05 4.37
N ALA A 682 -22.51 -7.53 5.52
CA ALA A 682 -21.18 -7.01 5.78
C ALA A 682 -20.20 -8.08 6.28
N ALA A 683 -20.61 -9.36 6.28
CA ALA A 683 -19.76 -10.47 6.72
C ALA A 683 -18.45 -10.52 5.93
N GLY A 684 -17.34 -10.74 6.65
CA GLY A 684 -15.99 -10.65 6.10
C GLY A 684 -15.35 -9.27 6.23
N SER A 685 -16.11 -8.24 6.67
CA SER A 685 -15.49 -6.97 7.05
C SER A 685 -14.56 -7.16 8.24
N SER A 686 -13.42 -6.48 8.24
CA SER A 686 -12.36 -6.67 9.22
C SER A 686 -11.64 -5.37 9.53
N ASP A 687 -11.15 -5.24 10.76
CA ASP A 687 -10.31 -4.11 11.17
C ASP A 687 -8.85 -4.57 11.28
N PRO A 688 -7.89 -3.89 10.63
CA PRO A 688 -6.48 -4.31 10.66
C PRO A 688 -5.84 -4.19 12.05
N ASP A 689 -6.38 -3.32 12.91
CA ASP A 689 -5.91 -3.07 14.27
C ASP A 689 -6.68 -3.91 15.32
N GLY A 690 -7.68 -4.67 14.88
CA GLY A 690 -8.49 -5.55 15.71
C GLY A 690 -9.63 -4.83 16.46
N HIS A 691 -9.96 -3.59 16.09
CA HIS A 691 -11.07 -2.87 16.68
C HIS A 691 -12.42 -3.47 16.26
N PRO A 692 -13.43 -3.49 17.14
CA PRO A 692 -14.81 -3.77 16.76
C PRO A 692 -15.30 -2.79 15.69
N ILE A 693 -16.10 -3.28 14.74
CA ILE A 693 -16.71 -2.46 13.68
C ILE A 693 -18.20 -2.30 13.95
N ALA A 694 -18.65 -1.04 14.00
CA ALA A 694 -20.06 -0.68 13.98
C ALA A 694 -20.54 -0.54 12.53
N PHE A 695 -21.64 -1.21 12.21
CA PHE A 695 -22.27 -1.14 10.89
C PHE A 695 -23.55 -0.34 10.93
N ARG A 696 -23.73 0.54 9.95
CA ARG A 696 -24.95 1.30 9.70
C ARG A 696 -25.36 1.15 8.25
N TRP A 697 -26.66 0.94 8.04
CA TRP A 697 -27.25 0.84 6.71
C TRP A 697 -28.19 2.00 6.47
N TRP A 698 -28.12 2.62 5.31
CA TRP A 698 -29.00 3.73 4.95
C TRP A 698 -29.24 3.82 3.44
N ILE A 699 -30.32 4.51 3.05
CA ILE A 699 -30.67 4.74 1.64
C ILE A 699 -30.14 6.11 1.21
N ASP A 700 -29.31 6.10 0.16
CA ASP A 700 -28.89 7.32 -0.55
C ASP A 700 -30.00 7.70 -1.54
N ARG A 701 -30.92 8.55 -1.07
CA ARG A 701 -32.07 8.99 -1.87
C ARG A 701 -31.67 10.03 -2.90
N GLU A 702 -30.61 10.79 -2.64
CA GLU A 702 -30.13 11.86 -3.52
C GLU A 702 -29.49 11.34 -4.81
N SER A 703 -28.93 10.12 -4.77
CA SER A 703 -28.25 9.50 -5.93
C SER A 703 -29.14 8.50 -6.70
N GLY A 704 -30.20 7.98 -6.07
CA GLY A 704 -31.10 7.02 -6.69
C GLY A 704 -32.12 7.66 -7.64
N THR A 705 -32.67 6.86 -8.56
CA THR A 705 -33.72 7.32 -9.49
C THR A 705 -35.14 7.09 -8.96
N TYR A 706 -35.29 6.35 -7.85
CA TYR A 706 -36.56 6.17 -7.16
C TYR A 706 -36.85 7.33 -6.20
N ALA A 707 -37.87 8.13 -6.49
CA ALA A 707 -38.24 9.31 -5.69
C ALA A 707 -39.12 8.98 -4.45
N GLY A 708 -39.68 7.77 -4.39
CA GLY A 708 -40.54 7.34 -3.28
C GLY A 708 -39.76 7.08 -1.99
N GLN A 709 -40.43 6.48 -1.01
CA GLN A 709 -39.80 6.08 0.25
C GLN A 709 -39.35 4.62 0.15
N ALA A 710 -38.09 4.38 0.49
CA ALA A 710 -37.51 3.06 0.63
C ALA A 710 -36.85 2.97 1.99
N GLU A 711 -36.96 1.82 2.64
CA GLU A 711 -36.40 1.57 3.96
C GLU A 711 -35.48 0.36 3.89
N VAL A 712 -34.28 0.52 4.44
CA VAL A 712 -33.37 -0.59 4.74
C VAL A 712 -33.38 -0.80 6.25
N ALA A 713 -33.74 -2.01 6.66
CA ALA A 713 -33.63 -2.43 8.04
C ALA A 713 -32.39 -3.33 8.19
N GLY A 714 -31.56 -3.10 9.20
CA GLY A 714 -30.37 -3.91 9.44
C GLY A 714 -30.10 -4.11 10.93
N ASP A 715 -29.39 -5.19 11.23
CA ASP A 715 -29.03 -5.66 12.58
C ASP A 715 -27.50 -5.76 12.74
N GLY A 716 -26.80 -4.66 12.46
CA GLY A 716 -25.35 -4.65 12.41
C GLY A 716 -24.87 -5.24 11.09
N ALA A 717 -24.38 -6.48 11.09
CA ALA A 717 -23.70 -7.06 9.93
C ALA A 717 -24.65 -7.48 8.79
N THR A 718 -25.97 -7.52 8.98
CA THR A 718 -26.91 -7.82 7.88
C THR A 718 -27.96 -6.74 7.72
N ALA A 719 -28.49 -6.63 6.50
CA ALA A 719 -29.58 -5.72 6.19
C ALA A 719 -30.51 -6.27 5.12
N ALA A 720 -31.72 -5.76 5.09
CA ALA A 720 -32.70 -6.04 4.06
C ALA A 720 -33.42 -4.76 3.63
N LEU A 721 -33.46 -4.54 2.32
CA LEU A 721 -34.28 -3.53 1.67
C LEU A 721 -35.61 -4.16 1.26
N ALA A 722 -36.72 -3.59 1.75
CA ALA A 722 -38.03 -3.83 1.16
C ALA A 722 -38.13 -3.04 -0.14
N VAL A 723 -37.98 -3.72 -1.29
CA VAL A 723 -38.02 -3.06 -2.59
C VAL A 723 -39.46 -2.62 -2.86
N PRO A 724 -39.75 -1.31 -2.98
CA PRO A 724 -41.12 -0.84 -3.13
C PRO A 724 -41.79 -1.41 -4.39
N PRO A 725 -43.08 -1.79 -4.34
CA PRO A 725 -43.80 -2.32 -5.51
C PRO A 725 -43.85 -1.36 -6.71
N ASP A 726 -43.75 -0.06 -6.47
CA ASP A 726 -43.75 1.00 -7.48
C ASP A 726 -42.33 1.40 -7.93
N ALA A 727 -41.29 0.71 -7.47
CA ALA A 727 -39.91 0.99 -7.85
C ALA A 727 -39.49 0.39 -9.21
N ALA A 728 -40.36 -0.36 -9.89
CA ALA A 728 -40.02 -1.04 -11.15
C ALA A 728 -39.39 -0.06 -12.19
N GLY A 729 -38.24 -0.45 -12.73
CA GLY A 729 -37.44 0.37 -13.66
C GLY A 729 -36.65 1.50 -13.00
N LYS A 730 -36.54 1.53 -11.67
CA LYS A 730 -35.79 2.53 -10.90
C LYS A 730 -34.63 1.91 -10.12
N GLU A 731 -33.74 2.77 -9.65
CA GLU A 731 -32.54 2.43 -8.89
C GLU A 731 -32.69 2.95 -7.45
N ILE A 732 -32.45 2.08 -6.47
CA ILE A 732 -32.39 2.39 -5.05
C ILE A 732 -30.98 2.11 -4.56
N HIS A 733 -30.35 3.09 -3.92
CA HIS A 733 -28.96 3.00 -3.50
C HIS A 733 -28.90 2.71 -2.01
N VAL A 734 -28.36 1.55 -1.65
CA VAL A 734 -28.15 1.13 -0.26
C VAL A 734 -26.69 1.34 0.09
N ILE A 735 -26.41 2.04 1.18
CA ILE A 735 -25.06 2.28 1.68
C ILE A 735 -24.84 1.50 2.96
N LEU A 736 -23.77 0.71 2.98
CA LEU A 736 -23.12 0.19 4.18
C LEU A 736 -22.09 1.22 4.63
N GLU A 737 -22.17 1.64 5.88
CA GLU A 737 -21.18 2.45 6.58
C GLU A 737 -20.58 1.60 7.70
N ALA A 738 -19.27 1.39 7.65
CA ALA A 738 -18.50 0.59 8.60
C ALA A 738 -17.52 1.50 9.32
N THR A 739 -17.70 1.70 10.62
CA THR A 739 -16.86 2.57 11.45
C THR A 739 -16.22 1.74 12.55
N ASP A 740 -14.89 1.80 12.65
CA ASP A 740 -14.15 1.14 13.72
C ASP A 740 -14.33 1.86 15.07
N ALA A 741 -13.84 1.23 16.14
CA ALA A 741 -13.81 1.79 17.48
C ALA A 741 -12.41 2.31 17.88
N GLY A 742 -11.55 2.61 16.92
CA GLY A 742 -10.22 3.17 17.17
C GLY A 742 -10.26 4.66 17.52
N ASP A 743 -9.08 5.24 17.77
CA ASP A 743 -8.93 6.66 18.10
C ASP A 743 -7.99 7.37 17.10
N PRO A 744 -8.51 8.27 16.23
CA PRO A 744 -9.93 8.57 16.06
C PRO A 744 -10.66 7.43 15.31
N PRO A 745 -12.00 7.32 15.39
CA PRO A 745 -12.73 6.26 14.70
C PRO A 745 -12.72 6.51 13.19
N LEU A 746 -12.37 5.49 12.40
CA LEU A 746 -12.28 5.60 10.94
C LEU A 746 -13.42 4.86 10.24
N THR A 747 -13.87 5.44 9.13
CA THR A 747 -15.06 4.97 8.41
C THR A 747 -14.72 4.57 6.98
N ARG A 748 -15.27 3.43 6.55
CA ARG A 748 -15.36 3.02 5.15
C ARG A 748 -16.78 2.71 4.75
N TYR A 749 -17.06 2.77 3.46
CA TYR A 749 -18.40 2.59 2.92
C TYR A 749 -18.42 1.50 1.87
N ARG A 750 -19.60 0.95 1.61
CA ARG A 750 -19.92 0.20 0.39
C ARG A 750 -21.27 0.60 -0.14
N ARG A 751 -21.37 0.74 -1.46
CA ARG A 751 -22.61 1.08 -2.15
C ARG A 751 -23.14 -0.15 -2.88
N ALA A 752 -24.42 -0.47 -2.68
CA ALA A 752 -25.19 -1.35 -3.55
C ALA A 752 -26.21 -0.53 -4.35
N VAL A 753 -26.29 -0.77 -5.66
CA VAL A 753 -27.30 -0.21 -6.56
C VAL A 753 -28.32 -1.30 -6.85
N VAL A 754 -29.51 -1.17 -6.27
CA VAL A 754 -30.61 -2.11 -6.47
C VAL A 754 -31.46 -1.64 -7.64
N ARG A 755 -31.38 -2.35 -8.76
CA ARG A 755 -32.26 -2.16 -9.91
C ARG A 755 -33.54 -2.97 -9.71
N ALA A 756 -34.64 -2.26 -9.49
CA ALA A 756 -35.95 -2.86 -9.31
C ALA A 756 -36.55 -3.28 -10.66
N ARG A 757 -36.91 -4.55 -10.81
CA ARG A 757 -37.52 -5.15 -12.01
C ARG A 757 -39.01 -5.42 -11.84
#